data_AF-A0A954NSK4-F1
#
_entry.id   AF-A0A954NSK4-F1
#
_cell.length_a   1.000
_cell.length_b   1.000
_cell.length_c   1.000
_cell.angle_alpha   90.00
_cell.angle_beta   90.00
_cell.angle_gamma   90.00
#
_symmetry.space_group_name_H-M   'P 1'
#
loop_
_entity.id
_entity.type
_entity.pdbx_description
1 polymer ?
#
loop_
_entity_poly.entity_id
_entity_poly.type
_entity_poly.pdbx_seq_one_letter_code
_entity_poly.pdbx_strand_id
1 'polypeptide(L)'
;MLLRWAFMTAAVLSCAALIRADDNSKGTSNTTAVFRPVAEQAPSNNAAMFVGINEFSNDPNIPPLRFAVHDAVELAHLFVVRLKLIPATNCHVALSGTPVVDSVKQHLTDLKRLGVQVIEANKADLLKALLKARAAAKDESNLLVISVSSHGFDDGTVPYVMPRDGLRAFLADTAIRLQSIEEQMQLSDAGHRLFLVDACQEKVSFAPEKAIATKISSAMNATFAEALKQPTGQAKLTSCDVGEFSYEFGGLRGCGHGVFTATLLDALDGGAPADEDGLIRMRSVADFVHNGVNRWIEDMKRTGGGDMKQSPAWFGPKSAEALPLAVKAGDVVTLITNLKKQKLPAAFSNDLRDQLIVRLEKVDASSPTDRELLNTTRSFLDGQLAARLFVPYLRDALKAEPPMPRPGKPALLTSPVARQQKVRGTIVDTRDRIDRNGRVGVIQIPAFRVETDPPQPGFASTSSERDVEMVLADFAKAGGVDALILDLRGNHGGSLTAAVNCTGQFVDQGPIAQVKMPDGRVQSYDDPDRGMLYSGPMLVLCDSETAAEAEVFAGAIKDCRRGIIVGDSKTRGAGVGKSDERYYRVNGDSILGRGVHADVPLPSVMPYQSVLSSSLGEFDRIAATQFVQYNVVSAPIVAALKRATSGRIDSSQDFRSLQDYVDSLSELPGRASLTITGQDLLNSFKLARGDLAIEGDEAPMLFPAHWYNDEILNIALDYIHALQQ
;
A
#
# COMPACT_ATOMS: atom_id res chain seq x y z
N MET A 1 -32.99 49.37 6.95
CA MET A 1 -33.45 48.40 7.98
C MET A 1 -34.72 47.62 7.61
N LEU A 2 -35.23 47.71 6.37
CA LEU A 2 -36.36 46.88 5.89
C LEU A 2 -35.98 45.86 4.79
N LEU A 3 -34.74 45.87 4.27
CA LEU A 3 -34.26 44.84 3.33
C LEU A 3 -33.54 43.65 4.01
N ARG A 4 -33.27 43.72 5.31
CA ARG A 4 -32.65 42.63 6.07
C ARG A 4 -33.66 41.62 6.65
N TRP A 5 -34.96 41.86 6.49
CA TRP A 5 -36.03 40.96 6.93
C TRP A 5 -36.65 40.12 5.80
N ALA A 6 -36.28 40.35 4.54
CA ALA A 6 -36.80 39.58 3.39
C ALA A 6 -35.93 38.36 3.01
N PHE A 7 -34.69 38.26 3.51
CA PHE A 7 -33.81 37.12 3.23
C PHE A 7 -33.84 36.02 4.31
N MET A 8 -34.40 36.30 5.51
CA MET A 8 -34.53 35.29 6.58
C MET A 8 -35.81 34.46 6.50
N THR A 9 -36.78 34.83 5.67
CA THR A 9 -38.05 34.08 5.50
C THR A 9 -38.04 33.10 4.31
N ALA A 10 -37.04 33.15 3.42
CA ALA A 10 -36.88 32.17 2.34
C ALA A 10 -36.11 30.90 2.76
N ALA A 11 -35.29 30.98 3.81
CA ALA A 11 -34.51 29.84 4.33
C ALA A 11 -35.28 28.92 5.30
N VAL A 12 -36.44 29.36 5.81
CA VAL A 12 -37.25 28.59 6.77
C VAL A 12 -38.36 27.77 6.09
N LEU A 13 -38.64 28.03 4.79
CA LEU A 13 -39.70 27.36 4.03
C LEU A 13 -39.24 26.20 3.11
N SER A 14 -37.93 25.94 2.97
CA SER A 14 -37.43 24.71 2.31
C SER A 14 -37.12 23.56 3.27
N CYS A 15 -37.18 23.79 4.58
CA CYS A 15 -37.01 22.73 5.59
C CYS A 15 -38.32 22.08 6.06
N ALA A 16 -39.48 22.51 5.54
CA ALA A 16 -40.80 22.04 6.01
C ALA A 16 -41.54 21.10 5.03
N ALA A 17 -40.93 20.66 3.92
CA ALA A 17 -41.60 19.87 2.88
C ALA A 17 -41.04 18.45 2.65
N LEU A 18 -40.14 17.94 3.50
CA LEU A 18 -39.65 16.55 3.39
C LEU A 18 -39.80 15.74 4.70
N ILE A 19 -40.69 16.20 5.58
CA ILE A 19 -41.18 15.44 6.73
C ILE A 19 -42.68 15.16 6.51
N ARG A 20 -42.98 14.10 5.75
CA ARG A 20 -44.17 13.22 5.87
C ARG A 20 -44.30 12.27 4.67
N ALA A 21 -43.78 11.07 4.88
CA ALA A 21 -43.95 9.78 4.17
C ALA A 21 -42.54 9.16 4.13
N ASP A 22 -42.16 8.16 4.94
CA ASP A 22 -42.95 7.05 5.45
C ASP A 22 -42.35 6.58 6.79
N ASP A 23 -43.21 6.55 7.80
CA ASP A 23 -42.97 5.99 9.13
C ASP A 23 -43.47 4.54 9.06
N ASN A 24 -42.59 3.57 8.76
CA ASN A 24 -42.73 2.16 9.17
C ASN A 24 -41.59 1.27 8.62
N SER A 25 -40.48 1.23 9.33
CA SER A 25 -39.86 -0.05 9.71
C SER A 25 -38.93 0.20 10.88
N LYS A 26 -39.05 -0.66 11.91
CA LYS A 26 -38.22 -0.64 13.10
C LYS A 26 -36.78 -0.98 12.71
N GLY A 27 -36.00 0.03 12.35
CA GLY A 27 -34.58 -0.07 12.07
C GLY A 27 -33.80 -0.25 13.37
N THR A 28 -33.31 -1.46 13.59
CA THR A 28 -32.33 -1.79 14.64
C THR A 28 -31.17 -0.78 14.60
N SER A 29 -30.84 -0.24 15.77
CA SER A 29 -29.79 0.73 16.01
C SER A 29 -28.51 0.43 15.22
N ASN A 30 -28.21 1.25 14.21
CA ASN A 30 -26.91 1.29 13.54
C ASN A 30 -25.87 1.87 14.51
N THR A 31 -25.40 1.03 15.43
CA THR A 31 -24.19 1.29 16.21
C THR A 31 -23.02 1.19 15.25
N THR A 32 -22.51 2.36 14.81
CA THR A 32 -21.31 2.43 13.97
C THR A 32 -20.15 1.95 14.82
N ALA A 33 -19.78 0.68 14.65
CA ALA A 33 -18.68 0.04 15.36
C ALA A 33 -17.38 0.78 15.03
N VAL A 34 -16.83 1.48 16.03
CA VAL A 34 -15.46 1.98 15.97
C VAL A 34 -14.52 0.79 16.16
N PHE A 35 -13.35 0.84 15.54
CA PHE A 35 -12.51 -0.33 15.26
C PHE A 35 -11.43 -0.56 16.33
N ARG A 36 -11.11 -1.84 16.63
CA ARG A 36 -9.96 -2.27 17.42
C ARG A 36 -9.26 -3.43 16.69
N PRO A 37 -7.98 -3.33 16.31
CA PRO A 37 -7.26 -4.47 15.78
C PRO A 37 -7.19 -5.58 16.84
N VAL A 38 -7.31 -6.84 16.40
CA VAL A 38 -7.34 -8.00 17.29
C VAL A 38 -6.00 -8.17 18.02
N ALA A 39 -4.91 -7.81 17.33
CA ALA A 39 -3.55 -7.81 17.84
C ALA A 39 -2.79 -6.58 17.34
N GLU A 40 -1.80 -6.11 18.11
CA GLU A 40 -0.91 -5.03 17.66
C GLU A 40 -0.11 -5.46 16.41
N GLN A 41 0.22 -6.75 16.32
CA GLN A 41 0.85 -7.43 15.19
C GLN A 41 0.19 -8.80 14.96
N ALA A 42 0.08 -9.23 13.70
CA ALA A 42 -0.51 -10.51 13.34
C ALA A 42 0.37 -11.69 13.78
N PRO A 43 -0.19 -12.81 14.26
CA PRO A 43 0.59 -14.00 14.61
C PRO A 43 1.37 -14.52 13.40
N SER A 44 2.68 -14.71 13.55
CA SER A 44 3.63 -14.91 12.42
C SER A 44 3.36 -16.14 11.54
N ASN A 45 2.65 -17.14 12.06
CA ASN A 45 2.41 -18.43 11.39
C ASN A 45 0.94 -18.63 10.98
N ASN A 46 0.08 -17.63 11.18
CA ASN A 46 -1.23 -17.64 10.53
C ASN A 46 -1.02 -17.47 9.02
N ALA A 47 -1.91 -18.05 8.21
CA ALA A 47 -1.79 -18.04 6.76
C ALA A 47 -3.16 -17.94 6.09
N ALA A 48 -3.20 -17.37 4.89
CA ALA A 48 -4.43 -17.32 4.11
C ALA A 48 -4.23 -17.40 2.59
N MET A 49 -5.29 -17.80 1.89
CA MET A 49 -5.46 -17.67 0.45
C MET A 49 -6.87 -17.15 0.14
N PHE A 50 -6.99 -16.02 -0.55
CA PHE A 50 -8.27 -15.46 -1.01
C PHE A 50 -8.32 -15.47 -2.54
N VAL A 51 -9.36 -16.05 -3.13
CA VAL A 51 -9.46 -16.26 -4.58
C VAL A 51 -10.67 -15.49 -5.13
N GLY A 52 -10.49 -14.70 -6.19
CA GLY A 52 -11.54 -13.92 -6.83
C GLY A 52 -11.44 -13.94 -8.34
N ILE A 53 -12.42 -14.53 -9.02
CA ILE A 53 -12.35 -14.80 -10.47
C ILE A 53 -13.54 -14.15 -11.19
N ASN A 54 -13.29 -13.02 -11.84
CA ASN A 54 -14.26 -12.34 -12.70
C ASN A 54 -14.25 -12.92 -14.13
N GLU A 55 -13.08 -13.29 -14.64
CA GLU A 55 -12.87 -13.61 -16.06
C GLU A 55 -12.33 -15.03 -16.26
N PHE A 56 -12.75 -15.70 -17.34
CA PHE A 56 -12.39 -17.07 -17.69
C PHE A 56 -11.78 -17.08 -19.10
N SER A 57 -10.45 -17.18 -19.19
CA SER A 57 -9.71 -16.89 -20.43
C SER A 57 -9.90 -17.95 -21.52
N ASN A 58 -10.24 -19.18 -21.12
CA ASN A 58 -10.25 -20.33 -22.02
C ASN A 58 -11.66 -20.75 -22.46
N ASP A 59 -12.72 -20.30 -21.78
CA ASP A 59 -14.11 -20.66 -22.10
C ASP A 59 -15.02 -19.43 -22.18
N PRO A 60 -15.34 -18.96 -23.40
CA PRO A 60 -16.21 -17.79 -23.58
C PRO A 60 -17.67 -18.07 -23.19
N ASN A 61 -18.05 -19.32 -22.93
CA ASN A 61 -19.42 -19.67 -22.51
C ASN A 61 -19.65 -19.53 -21.01
N ILE A 62 -18.59 -19.24 -20.24
CA ILE A 62 -18.70 -18.95 -18.82
C ILE A 62 -18.92 -17.43 -18.68
N PRO A 63 -20.09 -17.00 -18.19
CA PRO A 63 -20.37 -15.57 -18.06
C PRO A 63 -19.41 -14.95 -17.02
N PRO A 64 -18.89 -13.74 -17.26
CA PRO A 64 -18.00 -13.10 -16.29
C PRO A 64 -18.77 -12.71 -15.02
N LEU A 65 -18.07 -12.80 -13.88
CA LEU A 65 -18.53 -12.24 -12.61
C LEU A 65 -18.07 -10.78 -12.49
N ARG A 66 -18.78 -9.98 -11.71
CA ARG A 66 -18.54 -8.54 -11.60
C ARG A 66 -17.69 -8.19 -10.38
N PHE A 67 -17.88 -8.90 -9.27
CA PHE A 67 -17.40 -8.51 -7.96
C PHE A 67 -16.64 -9.61 -7.20
N ALA A 68 -16.47 -10.81 -7.76
CA ALA A 68 -15.63 -11.85 -7.17
C ALA A 68 -14.18 -11.36 -6.86
N VAL A 69 -13.61 -10.50 -7.72
CA VAL A 69 -12.32 -9.83 -7.44
C VAL A 69 -12.43 -8.85 -6.27
N HIS A 70 -13.55 -8.14 -6.11
CA HIS A 70 -13.75 -7.25 -4.96
C HIS A 70 -13.86 -8.03 -3.66
N ASP A 71 -14.58 -9.15 -3.68
CA ASP A 71 -14.77 -10.04 -2.54
C ASP A 71 -13.42 -10.54 -1.99
N ALA A 72 -12.55 -11.05 -2.86
CA ALA A 72 -11.23 -11.53 -2.47
C ALA A 72 -10.32 -10.41 -1.92
N VAL A 73 -10.37 -9.22 -2.52
CA VAL A 73 -9.55 -8.07 -2.10
C VAL A 73 -10.01 -7.51 -0.76
N GLU A 74 -11.31 -7.29 -0.58
CA GLU A 74 -11.83 -6.73 0.67
C GLU A 74 -11.69 -7.71 1.83
N LEU A 75 -11.88 -9.02 1.61
CA LEU A 75 -11.63 -10.03 2.64
C LEU A 75 -10.16 -10.07 3.02
N ALA A 76 -9.25 -10.09 2.05
CA ALA A 76 -7.81 -10.05 2.34
C ALA A 76 -7.43 -8.77 3.11
N HIS A 77 -7.97 -7.62 2.72
CA HIS A 77 -7.72 -6.33 3.39
C HIS A 77 -8.24 -6.34 4.83
N LEU A 78 -9.44 -6.89 5.06
CA LEU A 78 -9.99 -7.05 6.39
C LEU A 78 -9.10 -7.95 7.26
N PHE A 79 -8.71 -9.14 6.80
CA PHE A 79 -7.93 -10.09 7.60
C PHE A 79 -6.47 -9.65 7.86
N VAL A 80 -5.84 -8.97 6.90
CA VAL A 80 -4.43 -8.57 6.98
C VAL A 80 -4.26 -7.19 7.63
N VAL A 81 -5.05 -6.20 7.19
CA VAL A 81 -4.83 -4.79 7.54
C VAL A 81 -5.65 -4.39 8.75
N ARG A 82 -6.94 -4.74 8.72
CA ARG A 82 -7.89 -4.32 9.75
C ARG A 82 -7.79 -5.25 10.96
N LEU A 83 -8.19 -6.50 10.83
CA LEU A 83 -8.18 -7.43 11.96
C LEU A 83 -6.74 -7.76 12.42
N LYS A 84 -5.75 -7.66 11.52
CA LYS A 84 -4.37 -8.11 11.74
C LYS A 84 -4.32 -9.56 12.26
N LEU A 85 -5.14 -10.44 11.67
CA LEU A 85 -5.16 -11.86 11.98
C LEU A 85 -4.16 -12.65 11.14
N ILE A 86 -3.94 -12.21 9.91
CA ILE A 86 -3.06 -12.88 8.96
C ILE A 86 -1.86 -11.98 8.66
N PRO A 87 -0.62 -12.44 8.87
CA PRO A 87 0.56 -11.71 8.44
C PRO A 87 0.60 -11.68 6.92
N ALA A 88 0.91 -10.50 6.36
CA ALA A 88 0.87 -10.31 4.92
C ALA A 88 1.78 -11.29 4.14
N THR A 89 2.92 -11.67 4.72
CA THR A 89 3.88 -12.62 4.12
C THR A 89 3.33 -14.04 3.91
N ASN A 90 2.30 -14.43 4.67
CA ASN A 90 1.65 -15.74 4.57
C ASN A 90 0.26 -15.65 3.93
N CYS A 91 -0.07 -14.49 3.34
CA CYS A 91 -1.34 -14.27 2.65
C CYS A 91 -1.12 -14.32 1.13
N HIS A 92 -1.94 -15.10 0.44
CA HIS A 92 -1.99 -15.17 -1.02
C HIS A 92 -3.35 -14.64 -1.49
N VAL A 93 -3.38 -13.86 -2.57
CA VAL A 93 -4.61 -13.36 -3.19
C VAL A 93 -4.56 -13.72 -4.67
N ALA A 94 -5.38 -14.67 -5.11
CA ALA A 94 -5.40 -15.14 -6.48
C ALA A 94 -6.55 -14.48 -7.25
N LEU A 95 -6.24 -13.75 -8.31
CA LEU A 95 -7.23 -12.94 -9.04
C LEU A 95 -7.29 -13.32 -10.52
N SER A 96 -8.48 -13.21 -11.10
CA SER A 96 -8.70 -13.13 -12.56
C SER A 96 -9.59 -11.94 -12.85
N GLY A 97 -9.07 -10.92 -13.53
CA GLY A 97 -9.69 -9.61 -13.68
C GLY A 97 -9.20 -8.59 -12.65
N THR A 98 -9.68 -7.35 -12.77
CA THR A 98 -9.23 -6.22 -11.93
C THR A 98 -10.39 -5.60 -11.15
N PRO A 99 -10.15 -5.06 -9.93
CA PRO A 99 -11.16 -4.30 -9.23
C PRO A 99 -11.59 -3.07 -10.04
N VAL A 100 -12.90 -2.80 -10.09
CA VAL A 100 -13.45 -1.70 -10.88
C VAL A 100 -13.62 -0.40 -10.08
N VAL A 101 -13.75 -0.49 -8.75
CA VAL A 101 -13.93 0.67 -7.85
C VAL A 101 -12.61 1.10 -7.21
N ASP A 102 -12.34 2.41 -7.18
CA ASP A 102 -11.05 2.96 -6.75
C ASP A 102 -10.68 2.65 -5.29
N SER A 103 -11.66 2.51 -4.40
CA SER A 103 -11.41 2.07 -3.02
C SER A 103 -10.86 0.64 -2.96
N VAL A 104 -11.40 -0.27 -3.78
CA VAL A 104 -10.96 -1.67 -3.84
C VAL A 104 -9.60 -1.77 -4.55
N LYS A 105 -9.35 -0.96 -5.58
CA LYS A 105 -8.02 -0.83 -6.21
C LYS A 105 -6.97 -0.35 -5.19
N GLN A 106 -7.36 0.58 -4.32
CA GLN A 106 -6.51 1.06 -3.24
C GLN A 106 -6.22 -0.05 -2.21
N HIS A 107 -7.24 -0.79 -1.76
CA HIS A 107 -7.04 -1.92 -0.84
C HIS A 107 -6.17 -3.04 -1.43
N LEU A 108 -6.32 -3.37 -2.73
CA LEU A 108 -5.43 -4.31 -3.42
C LEU A 108 -3.99 -3.78 -3.46
N THR A 109 -3.82 -2.47 -3.68
CA THR A 109 -2.51 -1.80 -3.64
C THR A 109 -1.91 -1.86 -2.24
N ASP A 110 -2.71 -1.68 -1.20
CA ASP A 110 -2.29 -1.78 0.20
C ASP A 110 -1.89 -3.20 0.59
N LEU A 111 -2.62 -4.22 0.13
CA LEU A 111 -2.25 -5.63 0.33
C LEU A 111 -0.93 -5.97 -0.34
N LYS A 112 -0.77 -5.61 -1.62
CA LYS A 112 0.51 -5.74 -2.34
C LYS A 112 1.62 -5.02 -1.59
N ARG A 113 1.31 -3.88 -0.94
CA ARG A 113 2.26 -3.12 -0.15
C ARG A 113 2.72 -3.75 1.14
N LEU A 114 1.82 -4.45 1.80
CA LEU A 114 2.15 -5.17 3.01
C LEU A 114 2.90 -6.47 2.71
N GLY A 115 3.00 -6.87 1.45
CA GLY A 115 3.72 -8.07 1.03
C GLY A 115 2.83 -9.29 0.81
N VAL A 116 1.53 -9.09 0.63
CA VAL A 116 0.59 -10.14 0.22
C VAL A 116 0.92 -10.62 -1.19
N GLN A 117 1.01 -11.93 -1.37
CA GLN A 117 1.34 -12.53 -2.66
C GLN A 117 0.11 -12.52 -3.57
N VAL A 118 0.03 -11.56 -4.48
CA VAL A 118 -1.03 -11.52 -5.50
C VAL A 118 -0.60 -12.34 -6.72
N ILE A 119 -1.40 -13.32 -7.09
CA ILE A 119 -1.11 -14.29 -8.16
C ILE A 119 -2.27 -14.39 -9.14
N GLU A 120 -2.00 -14.97 -10.30
CA GLU A 120 -3.04 -15.34 -11.26
C GLU A 120 -3.88 -16.50 -10.72
N ALA A 121 -5.19 -16.48 -10.99
CA ALA A 121 -6.11 -17.52 -10.54
C ALA A 121 -6.17 -18.74 -11.48
N ASN A 122 -5.04 -19.15 -12.06
CA ASN A 122 -4.93 -20.37 -12.85
C ASN A 122 -4.88 -21.61 -11.96
N LYS A 123 -5.30 -22.78 -12.47
CA LYS A 123 -5.35 -24.03 -11.69
C LYS A 123 -4.04 -24.35 -10.97
N ALA A 124 -2.91 -24.25 -11.68
CA ALA A 124 -1.59 -24.57 -11.12
C ALA A 124 -1.17 -23.60 -10.01
N ASP A 125 -1.43 -22.30 -10.19
CA ASP A 125 -1.08 -21.25 -9.23
C ASP A 125 -1.93 -21.34 -7.96
N LEU A 126 -3.22 -21.62 -8.10
CA LEU A 126 -4.12 -21.87 -6.98
C LEU A 126 -3.67 -23.07 -6.12
N LEU A 127 -3.35 -24.19 -6.75
CA LEU A 127 -2.87 -25.38 -6.03
C LEU A 127 -1.52 -25.10 -5.34
N LYS A 128 -0.61 -24.37 -6.00
CA LYS A 128 0.68 -23.99 -5.42
C LYS A 128 0.52 -23.06 -4.22
N ALA A 129 -0.37 -22.07 -4.30
CA ALA A 129 -0.65 -21.15 -3.21
C ALA A 129 -1.33 -21.85 -2.02
N LEU A 130 -2.25 -22.77 -2.28
CA LEU A 130 -2.86 -23.62 -1.25
C LEU A 130 -1.80 -24.42 -0.49
N LEU A 131 -0.88 -25.07 -1.20
CA LEU A 131 0.21 -25.84 -0.58
C LEU A 131 1.16 -24.95 0.22
N LYS A 132 1.45 -23.73 -0.26
CA LYS A 132 2.27 -22.75 0.48
C LYS A 132 1.57 -22.26 1.76
N ALA A 133 0.30 -21.88 1.67
CA ALA A 133 -0.48 -21.42 2.81
C ALA A 133 -0.59 -22.53 3.88
N ARG A 134 -0.86 -23.76 3.46
CA ARG A 134 -0.83 -24.95 4.33
C ARG A 134 0.53 -25.12 5.02
N ALA A 135 1.62 -24.98 4.26
CA ALA A 135 2.96 -25.16 4.79
C ALA A 135 3.39 -24.05 5.76
N ALA A 136 2.74 -22.88 5.75
CA ALA A 136 3.05 -21.78 6.67
C ALA A 136 2.40 -21.97 8.06
N ALA A 137 1.19 -22.52 8.11
CA ALA A 137 0.46 -22.76 9.37
C ALA A 137 0.79 -24.17 9.91
N LYS A 138 1.72 -24.23 10.87
CA LYS A 138 2.35 -25.48 11.36
C LYS A 138 2.05 -25.82 12.83
N ASP A 139 1.24 -25.02 13.51
CA ASP A 139 0.98 -25.15 14.95
C ASP A 139 -0.53 -25.08 15.24
N GLU A 140 -0.96 -25.76 16.29
CA GLU A 140 -2.36 -25.81 16.72
C GLU A 140 -2.99 -24.46 17.05
N SER A 141 -2.18 -23.49 17.46
CA SER A 141 -2.60 -22.11 17.70
C SER A 141 -2.76 -21.28 16.43
N ASN A 142 -2.35 -21.80 15.26
CA ASN A 142 -2.36 -21.08 14.00
C ASN A 142 -3.72 -21.14 13.31
N LEU A 143 -4.01 -20.07 12.60
CA LEU A 143 -5.18 -19.91 11.74
C LEU A 143 -4.78 -20.05 10.26
N LEU A 144 -5.43 -20.97 9.55
CA LEU A 144 -5.39 -21.09 8.10
C LEU A 144 -6.74 -20.69 7.51
N VAL A 145 -6.77 -19.65 6.65
CA VAL A 145 -8.00 -19.19 5.99
C VAL A 145 -7.91 -19.42 4.48
N ILE A 146 -8.85 -20.15 3.90
CA ILE A 146 -9.00 -20.24 2.44
C ILE A 146 -10.36 -19.66 2.06
N SER A 147 -10.40 -18.77 1.07
CA SER A 147 -11.63 -18.15 0.57
C SER A 147 -11.66 -18.22 -0.94
N VAL A 148 -12.81 -18.57 -1.51
CA VAL A 148 -12.97 -18.73 -2.95
C VAL A 148 -14.26 -18.11 -3.45
N SER A 149 -14.13 -17.09 -4.30
CA SER A 149 -15.20 -16.42 -5.04
C SER A 149 -15.03 -16.65 -6.55
N SER A 150 -15.89 -17.49 -7.15
CA SER A 150 -15.86 -17.87 -8.57
C SER A 150 -17.15 -18.61 -8.95
N HIS A 151 -17.29 -19.03 -10.21
CA HIS A 151 -18.32 -20.00 -10.59
C HIS A 151 -18.02 -21.38 -10.01
N GLY A 152 -19.07 -22.00 -9.47
CA GLY A 152 -19.07 -23.41 -9.12
C GLY A 152 -19.86 -24.22 -10.14
N PHE A 153 -19.33 -25.40 -10.49
CA PHE A 153 -19.95 -26.34 -11.42
C PHE A 153 -19.95 -27.75 -10.84
N ASP A 154 -20.90 -28.58 -11.25
CA ASP A 154 -20.98 -29.99 -10.88
C ASP A 154 -21.13 -30.83 -12.17
N ASP A 155 -20.53 -32.01 -12.17
CA ASP A 155 -20.71 -33.05 -13.20
C ASP A 155 -21.79 -34.10 -12.82
N GLY A 156 -22.49 -33.87 -11.70
CA GLY A 156 -23.50 -34.75 -11.10
C GLY A 156 -22.97 -35.62 -9.96
N THR A 157 -21.66 -35.53 -9.65
CA THR A 157 -21.02 -36.34 -8.60
C THR A 157 -20.07 -35.56 -7.71
N VAL A 158 -19.44 -34.49 -8.21
CA VAL A 158 -18.41 -33.74 -7.49
C VAL A 158 -18.51 -32.26 -7.82
N PRO A 159 -18.52 -31.34 -6.84
CA PRO A 159 -18.46 -29.94 -7.13
C PRO A 159 -17.03 -29.45 -7.34
N TYR A 160 -16.93 -28.58 -8.33
CA TYR A 160 -15.71 -27.93 -8.75
C TYR A 160 -15.86 -26.43 -8.63
N VAL A 161 -14.76 -25.76 -8.32
CA VAL A 161 -14.60 -24.34 -8.60
C VAL A 161 -13.83 -24.17 -9.89
N MET A 162 -14.30 -23.23 -10.71
CA MET A 162 -13.67 -22.89 -11.96
C MET A 162 -12.48 -21.92 -11.76
N PRO A 163 -11.25 -22.31 -12.14
CA PRO A 163 -10.11 -21.40 -12.23
C PRO A 163 -10.18 -20.57 -13.52
N ARG A 164 -9.35 -19.54 -13.64
CA ARG A 164 -9.27 -18.66 -14.81
C ARG A 164 -9.12 -19.42 -16.13
N ASP A 165 -8.25 -20.43 -16.13
CA ASP A 165 -7.86 -21.24 -17.28
C ASP A 165 -8.75 -22.48 -17.48
N GLY A 166 -9.83 -22.60 -16.70
CA GLY A 166 -10.71 -23.75 -16.74
C GLY A 166 -11.68 -23.74 -17.94
N LEU A 167 -12.13 -24.94 -18.31
CA LEU A 167 -13.06 -25.19 -19.41
C LEU A 167 -14.29 -25.92 -18.87
N ARG A 168 -15.48 -25.38 -19.09
CA ARG A 168 -16.74 -25.99 -18.63
C ARG A 168 -16.98 -27.36 -19.27
N ALA A 169 -16.53 -27.55 -20.51
CA ALA A 169 -16.62 -28.83 -21.20
C ALA A 169 -15.70 -29.92 -20.61
N PHE A 170 -14.69 -29.54 -19.80
CA PHE A 170 -13.66 -30.45 -19.27
C PHE A 170 -13.40 -30.20 -17.76
N LEU A 171 -14.46 -30.25 -16.94
CA LEU A 171 -14.40 -29.94 -15.51
C LEU A 171 -13.38 -30.78 -14.74
N ALA A 172 -13.38 -32.10 -14.91
CA ALA A 172 -12.48 -32.99 -14.18
C ALA A 172 -10.99 -32.67 -14.42
N ASP A 173 -10.65 -32.28 -15.65
CA ASP A 173 -9.26 -32.03 -16.06
C ASP A 173 -8.82 -30.60 -15.76
N THR A 174 -9.72 -29.63 -15.86
CA THR A 174 -9.36 -28.20 -15.87
C THR A 174 -9.87 -27.42 -14.67
N ALA A 175 -10.90 -27.90 -13.95
CA ALA A 175 -11.40 -27.28 -12.73
C ALA A 175 -10.77 -27.87 -11.46
N ILE A 176 -11.06 -27.29 -10.29
CA ILE A 176 -10.54 -27.74 -8.99
C ILE A 176 -11.69 -28.28 -8.15
N ARG A 177 -11.59 -29.55 -7.73
CA ARG A 177 -12.56 -30.15 -6.80
C ARG A 177 -12.51 -29.43 -5.45
N LEU A 178 -13.67 -29.00 -4.95
CA LEU A 178 -13.77 -28.38 -3.62
C LEU A 178 -13.24 -29.32 -2.53
N GLN A 179 -13.57 -30.60 -2.63
CA GLN A 179 -13.09 -31.64 -1.71
C GLN A 179 -11.56 -31.70 -1.65
N SER A 180 -10.87 -31.54 -2.79
CA SER A 180 -9.41 -31.56 -2.80
C SER A 180 -8.81 -30.38 -2.03
N ILE A 181 -9.45 -29.20 -2.03
CA ILE A 181 -9.02 -28.06 -1.22
C ILE A 181 -9.17 -28.39 0.27
N GLU A 182 -10.32 -28.95 0.65
CA GLU A 182 -10.62 -29.31 2.04
C GLU A 182 -9.69 -30.40 2.56
N GLU A 183 -9.40 -31.42 1.76
CA GLU A 183 -8.41 -32.45 2.09
C GLU A 183 -7.03 -31.84 2.33
N GLN A 184 -6.59 -30.89 1.50
CA GLN A 184 -5.32 -30.20 1.74
C GLN A 184 -5.35 -29.37 3.03
N MET A 185 -6.47 -28.73 3.37
CA MET A 185 -6.61 -28.00 4.63
C MET A 185 -6.59 -28.95 5.83
N GLN A 186 -7.26 -30.09 5.75
CA GLN A 186 -7.26 -31.11 6.80
C GLN A 186 -5.86 -31.67 7.08
N LEU A 187 -5.02 -31.76 6.04
CA LEU A 187 -3.60 -32.14 6.16
C LEU A 187 -2.69 -31.05 6.75
N SER A 188 -3.21 -29.85 7.05
CA SER A 188 -2.47 -28.80 7.76
C SER A 188 -2.40 -29.10 9.26
N ASP A 189 -1.26 -28.78 9.88
CA ASP A 189 -1.11 -28.83 11.35
C ASP A 189 -1.77 -27.64 12.08
N ALA A 190 -2.39 -26.71 11.34
CA ALA A 190 -3.15 -25.60 11.90
C ALA A 190 -4.36 -26.08 12.72
N GLY A 191 -4.45 -25.69 13.99
CA GLY A 191 -5.56 -26.09 14.85
C GLY A 191 -6.85 -25.28 14.62
N HIS A 192 -6.75 -24.18 13.87
CA HIS A 192 -7.90 -23.41 13.38
C HIS A 192 -7.86 -23.29 11.86
N ARG A 193 -8.88 -23.79 11.17
CA ARG A 193 -8.95 -23.78 9.70
C ARG A 193 -10.29 -23.24 9.26
N LEU A 194 -10.34 -22.16 8.49
CA LEU A 194 -11.57 -21.52 8.01
C LEU A 194 -11.63 -21.57 6.48
N PHE A 195 -12.66 -22.19 5.93
CA PHE A 195 -12.93 -22.29 4.51
C PHE A 195 -14.19 -21.49 4.14
N LEU A 196 -14.06 -20.47 3.32
CA LEU A 196 -15.14 -19.59 2.87
C LEU A 196 -15.38 -19.85 1.38
N VAL A 197 -16.60 -20.20 0.99
CA VAL A 197 -16.92 -20.51 -0.40
C VAL A 197 -18.07 -19.63 -0.88
N ASP A 198 -17.73 -18.64 -1.71
CA ASP A 198 -18.68 -17.80 -2.43
C ASP A 198 -18.80 -18.25 -3.89
N ALA A 199 -19.36 -19.45 -4.06
CA ALA A 199 -19.57 -20.09 -5.36
C ALA A 199 -20.83 -20.95 -5.27
N CYS A 200 -21.59 -21.04 -6.37
CA CYS A 200 -22.75 -21.92 -6.44
C CYS A 200 -22.32 -23.37 -6.15
N GLN A 201 -22.93 -24.03 -5.16
CA GLN A 201 -22.63 -25.42 -4.84
C GLN A 201 -23.75 -26.36 -5.27
N GLU A 202 -23.36 -27.52 -5.79
CA GLU A 202 -24.12 -28.76 -5.67
C GLU A 202 -23.29 -29.79 -4.84
N LYS A 203 -23.95 -30.74 -4.18
CA LYS A 203 -23.59 -31.48 -2.92
C LYS A 203 -22.13 -31.90 -2.64
N VAL A 204 -21.66 -31.77 -1.37
CA VAL A 204 -20.66 -32.67 -0.69
C VAL A 204 -20.88 -32.78 0.84
N SER A 205 -20.61 -33.96 1.42
CA SER A 205 -20.69 -34.34 2.85
C SER A 205 -19.30 -34.55 3.51
N PHE A 206 -19.16 -34.27 4.83
CA PHE A 206 -17.88 -34.32 5.59
C PHE A 206 -17.91 -35.24 6.82
N ALA A 207 -16.74 -35.77 7.21
CA ALA A 207 -16.48 -36.48 8.48
C ALA A 207 -15.26 -35.91 9.25
N PRO A 208 -15.14 -36.03 10.60
CA PRO A 208 -14.19 -35.24 11.41
C PRO A 208 -13.13 -36.03 12.26
N GLU A 209 -12.22 -35.25 12.89
CA GLU A 209 -11.26 -35.50 14.02
C GLU A 209 -9.75 -35.64 13.69
N LYS A 210 -8.73 -35.26 14.50
CA LYS A 210 -8.54 -35.03 15.97
C LYS A 210 -7.26 -34.16 16.25
N ALA A 211 -7.09 -33.58 17.47
CA ALA A 211 -6.04 -32.61 17.86
C ALA A 211 -5.02 -33.09 18.93
N ILE A 212 -3.79 -32.51 18.99
CA ILE A 212 -2.70 -32.73 19.99
C ILE A 212 -1.80 -31.48 20.25
N ALA A 213 -1.75 -31.06 21.52
CA ALA A 213 -1.26 -29.80 22.14
C ALA A 213 0.22 -29.29 22.03
N THR A 214 0.33 -27.95 22.26
CA THR A 214 1.42 -27.08 22.85
C THR A 214 2.55 -26.58 21.92
N LYS A 215 3.00 -25.29 21.89
CA LYS A 215 3.29 -24.26 22.94
C LYS A 215 3.43 -22.84 22.30
N ILE A 216 2.88 -21.77 22.90
CA ILE A 216 2.72 -20.43 22.27
C ILE A 216 3.72 -19.38 22.78
N SER A 217 4.15 -18.48 21.87
CA SER A 217 4.87 -17.22 22.15
C SER A 217 3.97 -15.99 21.98
N SER A 218 4.26 -14.94 22.75
CA SER A 218 3.40 -13.80 23.09
C SER A 218 3.50 -12.60 22.14
N ALA A 219 2.35 -12.15 21.60
CA ALA A 219 2.04 -10.74 21.29
C ALA A 219 0.59 -10.59 20.77
N MET A 220 -0.41 -10.67 21.64
CA MET A 220 -1.85 -10.51 21.31
C MET A 220 -2.60 -9.91 22.49
N ASN A 221 -3.82 -9.38 22.29
CA ASN A 221 -4.73 -9.08 23.40
C ASN A 221 -4.89 -10.36 24.24
N ALA A 222 -4.54 -10.33 25.53
CA ALA A 222 -4.41 -11.51 26.38
C ALA A 222 -5.65 -12.42 26.34
N THR A 223 -6.85 -11.84 26.25
CA THR A 223 -8.12 -12.57 26.15
C THR A 223 -8.30 -13.29 24.80
N PHE A 224 -7.92 -12.64 23.70
CA PHE A 224 -7.98 -13.25 22.36
C PHE A 224 -6.90 -14.32 22.20
N ALA A 225 -5.70 -14.07 22.74
CA ALA A 225 -4.59 -15.02 22.75
C ALA A 225 -4.96 -16.30 23.52
N GLU A 226 -5.66 -16.16 24.65
CA GLU A 226 -6.17 -17.28 25.43
C GLU A 226 -7.21 -18.10 24.64
N ALA A 227 -8.08 -17.43 23.89
CA ALA A 227 -9.11 -18.08 23.09
C ALA A 227 -8.55 -18.90 21.90
N LEU A 228 -7.37 -18.55 21.37
CA LEU A 228 -6.67 -19.34 20.34
C LEU A 228 -5.82 -20.50 20.89
N LYS A 229 -5.75 -20.70 22.21
CA LYS A 229 -4.97 -21.82 22.77
C LYS A 229 -5.63 -23.18 22.57
N GLN A 230 -6.96 -23.21 22.38
CA GLN A 230 -7.70 -24.45 22.18
C GLN A 230 -8.01 -24.64 20.70
N PRO A 231 -7.48 -25.67 20.02
CA PRO A 231 -7.72 -25.88 18.60
C PRO A 231 -9.20 -26.11 18.35
N THR A 232 -9.76 -25.37 17.39
CA THR A 232 -11.20 -25.40 17.12
C THR A 232 -11.57 -26.36 16.00
N GLY A 233 -10.60 -26.81 15.20
CA GLY A 233 -10.82 -27.67 14.04
C GLY A 233 -11.14 -26.88 12.76
N GLN A 234 -11.74 -27.57 11.78
CA GLN A 234 -12.07 -26.99 10.47
C GLN A 234 -13.52 -26.50 10.40
N ALA A 235 -13.63 -25.26 9.99
CA ALA A 235 -14.80 -24.42 9.84
C ALA A 235 -15.06 -24.19 8.35
N LYS A 236 -16.26 -24.43 7.84
CA LYS A 236 -16.64 -24.13 6.45
C LYS A 236 -17.92 -23.31 6.41
N LEU A 237 -17.90 -22.18 5.70
CA LEU A 237 -19.07 -21.35 5.43
C LEU A 237 -19.28 -21.23 3.91
N THR A 238 -20.46 -21.59 3.43
CA THR A 238 -20.84 -21.55 2.00
C THR A 238 -21.89 -20.48 1.75
N SER A 239 -21.86 -19.86 0.57
CA SER A 239 -22.76 -18.77 0.22
C SER A 239 -24.18 -19.18 -0.10
N CYS A 240 -24.41 -20.43 -0.49
CA CYS A 240 -25.71 -20.99 -0.82
C CYS A 240 -25.79 -22.48 -0.48
N ASP A 241 -27.02 -23.01 -0.44
CA ASP A 241 -27.29 -24.45 -0.35
C ASP A 241 -27.28 -25.08 -1.75
N VAL A 242 -27.38 -26.40 -1.81
CA VAL A 242 -27.36 -27.18 -3.04
C VAL A 242 -28.46 -26.74 -4.00
N GLY A 243 -28.06 -26.36 -5.21
CA GLY A 243 -28.99 -25.97 -6.30
C GLY A 243 -29.47 -24.52 -6.21
N GLU A 244 -28.90 -23.72 -5.30
CA GLU A 244 -29.13 -22.28 -5.19
C GLU A 244 -27.99 -21.48 -5.83
N PHE A 245 -28.26 -20.21 -6.13
CA PHE A 245 -27.29 -19.31 -6.75
C PHE A 245 -26.66 -18.38 -5.72
N SER A 246 -25.37 -18.09 -5.87
CA SER A 246 -24.75 -16.94 -5.20
C SER A 246 -24.94 -15.69 -6.05
N TYR A 247 -25.52 -14.63 -5.45
CA TYR A 247 -25.84 -13.39 -6.16
C TYR A 247 -24.81 -12.28 -5.92
N GLU A 248 -24.62 -11.44 -6.94
CA GLU A 248 -23.78 -10.24 -6.92
C GLU A 248 -24.64 -8.98 -7.03
N PHE A 249 -24.35 -7.96 -6.22
CA PHE A 249 -25.10 -6.70 -6.24
C PHE A 249 -24.19 -5.47 -6.07
N GLY A 250 -24.33 -4.51 -7.00
CA GLY A 250 -23.43 -3.35 -7.08
C GLY A 250 -23.62 -2.28 -5.99
N GLY A 251 -24.80 -2.23 -5.36
CA GLY A 251 -25.08 -1.27 -4.28
C GLY A 251 -24.50 -1.64 -2.91
N LEU A 252 -23.91 -2.84 -2.77
CA LEU A 252 -23.41 -3.33 -1.50
C LEU A 252 -22.10 -2.63 -1.12
N ARG A 253 -22.03 -2.13 0.12
CA ARG A 253 -20.88 -1.44 0.72
C ARG A 253 -20.27 -0.33 -0.17
N GLY A 254 -21.06 0.26 -1.08
CA GLY A 254 -20.63 1.33 -1.99
C GLY A 254 -19.60 0.92 -3.06
N CYS A 255 -19.22 -0.36 -3.14
CA CYS A 255 -18.24 -0.86 -4.10
C CYS A 255 -18.65 -2.14 -4.85
N GLY A 256 -19.77 -2.76 -4.46
CA GLY A 256 -20.33 -3.95 -5.12
C GLY A 256 -19.62 -5.24 -4.71
N HIS A 257 -20.42 -6.27 -4.39
CA HIS A 257 -19.97 -7.52 -3.80
C HIS A 257 -20.92 -8.69 -4.10
N GLY A 258 -20.45 -9.92 -3.88
CA GLY A 258 -21.32 -11.04 -3.57
C GLY A 258 -22.12 -10.76 -2.29
N VAL A 259 -23.43 -11.07 -2.28
CA VAL A 259 -24.32 -10.77 -1.14
C VAL A 259 -23.82 -11.45 0.13
N PHE A 260 -23.34 -12.68 -0.02
CA PHE A 260 -22.68 -13.44 1.04
C PHE A 260 -21.43 -12.72 1.57
N THR A 261 -20.49 -12.37 0.68
CA THR A 261 -19.24 -11.74 1.08
C THR A 261 -19.46 -10.35 1.72
N ALA A 262 -20.39 -9.55 1.20
CA ALA A 262 -20.74 -8.27 1.81
C ALA A 262 -21.22 -8.43 3.27
N THR A 263 -22.12 -9.39 3.49
CA THR A 263 -22.66 -9.66 4.82
C THR A 263 -21.60 -10.23 5.76
N LEU A 264 -20.67 -11.03 5.23
CA LEU A 264 -19.52 -11.55 5.98
C LEU A 264 -18.56 -10.44 6.39
N LEU A 265 -18.26 -9.50 5.49
CA LEU A 265 -17.46 -8.32 5.79
C LEU A 265 -18.15 -7.46 6.87
N ASP A 266 -19.47 -7.28 6.81
CA ASP A 266 -20.23 -6.53 7.83
C ASP A 266 -20.20 -7.23 9.20
N ALA A 267 -20.33 -8.56 9.22
CA ALA A 267 -20.25 -9.36 10.43
C ALA A 267 -18.90 -9.16 11.16
N LEU A 268 -17.82 -9.31 10.41
CA LEU A 268 -16.45 -9.24 10.92
C LEU A 268 -15.99 -7.81 11.19
N ASP A 269 -16.61 -6.81 10.57
CA ASP A 269 -16.36 -5.38 10.81
C ASP A 269 -17.14 -4.81 12.02
N GLY A 270 -17.56 -5.68 12.94
CA GLY A 270 -18.21 -5.30 14.19
C GLY A 270 -19.74 -5.39 14.19
N GLY A 271 -20.35 -5.79 13.07
CA GLY A 271 -21.79 -5.96 12.94
C GLY A 271 -22.31 -7.18 13.70
N ALA A 272 -21.53 -8.27 13.77
CA ALA A 272 -21.93 -9.46 14.50
C ALA A 272 -21.93 -9.23 16.03
N PRO A 273 -22.81 -9.94 16.77
CA PRO A 273 -22.79 -9.91 18.22
C PRO A 273 -21.45 -10.42 18.78
N ALA A 274 -20.90 -9.68 19.73
CA ALA A 274 -19.76 -10.12 20.53
C ALA A 274 -20.25 -10.82 21.80
N ASP A 275 -19.44 -11.76 22.32
CA ASP A 275 -19.69 -12.41 23.61
C ASP A 275 -19.36 -11.47 24.79
N GLU A 276 -19.45 -12.01 26.02
CA GLU A 276 -19.15 -11.28 27.26
C GLU A 276 -17.71 -10.75 27.32
N ASP A 277 -16.79 -11.38 26.57
CA ASP A 277 -15.38 -10.98 26.45
C ASP A 277 -15.16 -9.93 25.34
N GLY A 278 -16.22 -9.52 24.64
CA GLY A 278 -16.15 -8.58 23.51
C GLY A 278 -15.61 -9.22 22.23
N LEU A 279 -15.57 -10.55 22.15
CA LEU A 279 -15.08 -11.31 21.00
C LEU A 279 -16.23 -11.68 20.06
N ILE A 280 -16.04 -11.39 18.78
CA ILE A 280 -16.90 -11.88 17.69
C ILE A 280 -16.37 -13.24 17.28
N ARG A 281 -17.18 -14.28 17.49
CA ARG A 281 -16.82 -15.68 17.20
C ARG A 281 -17.54 -16.21 15.98
N MET A 282 -17.04 -17.32 15.44
CA MET A 282 -17.54 -17.94 14.22
C MET A 282 -19.04 -18.27 14.27
N ARG A 283 -19.60 -18.69 15.42
CA ARG A 283 -21.06 -18.88 15.55
C ARG A 283 -21.83 -17.60 15.26
N SER A 284 -21.47 -16.49 15.92
CA SER A 284 -22.10 -15.18 15.73
C SER A 284 -21.96 -14.69 14.29
N VAL A 285 -20.81 -14.95 13.66
CA VAL A 285 -20.57 -14.61 12.25
C VAL A 285 -21.47 -15.42 11.34
N ALA A 286 -21.56 -16.74 11.52
CA ALA A 286 -22.42 -17.62 10.72
C ALA A 286 -23.90 -17.21 10.83
N ASP A 287 -24.38 -16.94 12.05
CA ASP A 287 -25.75 -16.50 12.29
C ASP A 287 -26.03 -15.13 11.65
N PHE A 288 -25.10 -14.18 11.77
CA PHE A 288 -25.24 -12.87 11.15
C PHE A 288 -25.32 -12.97 9.63
N VAL A 289 -24.43 -13.76 9.01
CA VAL A 289 -24.40 -13.97 7.56
C VAL A 289 -25.67 -14.64 7.06
N HIS A 290 -26.10 -15.74 7.69
CA HIS A 290 -27.33 -16.44 7.33
C HIS A 290 -28.54 -15.50 7.38
N ASN A 291 -28.69 -14.74 8.48
CA ASN A 291 -29.80 -13.82 8.65
C ASN A 291 -29.76 -12.62 7.69
N GLY A 292 -28.56 -12.07 7.42
CA GLY A 292 -28.40 -10.92 6.53
C GLY A 292 -28.69 -11.27 5.07
N VAL A 293 -28.22 -12.43 4.60
CA VAL A 293 -28.49 -12.89 3.23
C VAL A 293 -29.97 -13.23 3.04
N ASN A 294 -30.60 -13.93 4.00
CA ASN A 294 -32.04 -14.22 3.93
C ASN A 294 -32.87 -12.94 3.90
N ARG A 295 -32.51 -11.93 4.70
CA ARG A 295 -33.17 -10.62 4.70
C ARG A 295 -33.06 -9.93 3.34
N TRP A 296 -31.87 -9.94 2.73
CA TRP A 296 -31.65 -9.39 1.40
C TRP A 296 -32.50 -10.10 0.33
N ILE A 297 -32.59 -11.44 0.39
CA ILE A 297 -33.44 -12.22 -0.52
C ILE A 297 -34.91 -11.84 -0.35
N GLU A 298 -35.41 -11.72 0.88
CA GLU A 298 -36.77 -11.29 1.13
C GLU A 298 -37.06 -9.88 0.57
N ASP A 299 -36.11 -8.95 0.73
CA ASP A 299 -36.23 -7.59 0.19
C ASP A 299 -36.28 -7.61 -1.34
N MET A 300 -35.42 -8.40 -1.99
CA MET A 300 -35.44 -8.57 -3.44
C MET A 300 -36.76 -9.19 -3.93
N LYS A 301 -37.31 -10.17 -3.22
CA LYS A 301 -38.64 -10.75 -3.51
C LYS A 301 -39.74 -9.69 -3.44
N ARG A 302 -39.70 -8.80 -2.44
CA ARG A 302 -40.66 -7.68 -2.29
C ARG A 302 -40.55 -6.67 -3.43
N THR A 303 -39.35 -6.42 -3.96
CA THR A 303 -39.10 -5.46 -5.05
C THR A 303 -39.18 -6.06 -6.46
N GLY A 304 -39.72 -7.28 -6.62
CA GLY A 304 -39.98 -7.90 -7.92
C GLY A 304 -38.93 -8.90 -8.42
N GLY A 305 -38.02 -9.38 -7.57
CA GLY A 305 -36.91 -10.27 -7.91
C GLY A 305 -37.26 -11.73 -8.25
N GLY A 306 -38.52 -12.15 -8.26
CA GLY A 306 -38.90 -13.54 -8.57
C GLY A 306 -38.55 -14.55 -7.46
N ASP A 307 -38.50 -15.86 -7.75
CA ASP A 307 -38.21 -16.92 -6.76
C ASP A 307 -36.70 -17.11 -6.50
N MET A 308 -36.00 -16.02 -6.21
CA MET A 308 -34.58 -16.06 -5.83
C MET A 308 -34.38 -16.86 -4.55
N LYS A 309 -33.30 -17.65 -4.48
CA LYS A 309 -32.93 -18.42 -3.29
C LYS A 309 -31.42 -18.38 -3.11
N GLN A 310 -31.01 -18.03 -1.90
CA GLN A 310 -29.64 -18.08 -1.46
C GLN A 310 -29.65 -18.25 0.06
N SER A 311 -29.13 -19.38 0.52
CA SER A 311 -29.19 -19.84 1.91
C SER A 311 -27.78 -20.21 2.37
N PRO A 312 -27.04 -19.29 3.01
CA PRO A 312 -25.70 -19.60 3.49
C PRO A 312 -25.71 -20.73 4.52
N ALA A 313 -24.75 -21.64 4.42
CA ALA A 313 -24.65 -22.80 5.30
C ALA A 313 -23.29 -22.87 5.99
N TRP A 314 -23.30 -23.38 7.23
CA TRP A 314 -22.11 -23.55 8.06
C TRP A 314 -21.90 -25.03 8.41
N PHE A 315 -20.64 -25.48 8.31
CA PHE A 315 -20.23 -26.84 8.64
C PHE A 315 -18.97 -26.81 9.50
N GLY A 316 -18.92 -27.68 10.51
CA GLY A 316 -17.75 -27.83 11.36
C GLY A 316 -18.09 -28.55 12.67
N PRO A 317 -17.07 -28.98 13.43
CA PRO A 317 -17.29 -29.52 14.77
C PRO A 317 -17.81 -28.42 15.71
N LYS A 318 -18.46 -28.79 16.80
CA LYS A 318 -18.98 -27.83 17.80
C LYS A 318 -17.88 -26.91 18.36
N SER A 319 -16.64 -27.38 18.44
CA SER A 319 -15.48 -26.56 18.81
C SER A 319 -15.21 -25.39 17.85
N ALA A 320 -15.53 -25.54 16.57
CA ALA A 320 -15.34 -24.50 15.54
C ALA A 320 -16.23 -23.26 15.77
N GLU A 321 -17.35 -23.41 16.48
CA GLU A 321 -18.23 -22.30 16.85
C GLU A 321 -17.52 -21.27 17.74
N ALA A 322 -16.54 -21.71 18.53
CA ALA A 322 -15.81 -20.88 19.48
C ALA A 322 -14.65 -20.09 18.86
N LEU A 323 -14.31 -20.31 17.58
CA LEU A 323 -13.21 -19.64 16.87
C LEU A 323 -13.37 -18.11 16.92
N PRO A 324 -12.48 -17.37 17.61
CA PRO A 324 -12.55 -15.92 17.65
C PRO A 324 -12.03 -15.32 16.33
N LEU A 325 -12.75 -14.34 15.78
CA LEU A 325 -12.46 -13.73 14.47
C LEU A 325 -12.38 -12.20 14.50
N ALA A 326 -13.01 -11.52 15.45
CA ALA A 326 -12.87 -10.07 15.61
C ALA A 326 -13.11 -9.62 17.06
N VAL A 327 -12.79 -8.36 17.37
CA VAL A 327 -13.07 -7.72 18.67
C VAL A 327 -13.98 -6.52 18.42
N LYS A 328 -15.09 -6.43 19.15
CA LYS A 328 -15.99 -5.26 19.07
C LYS A 328 -15.41 -4.13 19.92
N ALA A 329 -15.13 -2.95 19.36
CA ALA A 329 -14.58 -1.88 20.21
C ALA A 329 -15.61 -1.41 21.23
N GLY A 330 -15.14 -1.17 22.46
CA GLY A 330 -15.98 -0.92 23.61
C GLY A 330 -16.94 0.25 23.41
N ASP A 331 -18.21 0.00 23.72
CA ASP A 331 -19.28 0.99 23.75
C ASP A 331 -18.97 2.09 24.79
N VAL A 332 -19.58 3.26 24.63
CA VAL A 332 -19.42 4.48 25.48
C VAL A 332 -19.53 4.15 26.98
N VAL A 333 -20.41 3.19 27.31
CA VAL A 333 -20.64 2.65 28.65
C VAL A 333 -19.38 2.02 29.27
N THR A 334 -18.58 1.32 28.46
CA THR A 334 -17.33 0.67 28.91
C THR A 334 -16.25 1.72 29.18
N LEU A 335 -16.22 2.78 28.37
CA LEU A 335 -15.29 3.92 28.51
C LEU A 335 -15.56 4.70 29.81
N ILE A 336 -16.82 5.01 30.09
CA ILE A 336 -17.24 5.68 31.33
C ILE A 336 -16.92 4.82 32.56
N THR A 337 -17.13 3.50 32.46
CA THR A 337 -16.85 2.57 33.55
C THR A 337 -15.36 2.49 33.88
N ASN A 338 -14.48 2.54 32.87
CA ASN A 338 -13.04 2.53 33.06
C ASN A 338 -12.50 3.87 33.61
N LEU A 339 -13.05 5.01 33.15
CA LEU A 339 -12.76 6.34 33.70
C LEU A 339 -13.07 6.47 35.19
N LYS A 340 -14.21 5.91 35.63
CA LYS A 340 -14.62 5.89 37.05
C LYS A 340 -13.69 5.05 37.93
N LYS A 341 -13.02 4.04 37.35
CA LYS A 341 -12.16 3.08 38.07
C LYS A 341 -10.67 3.46 38.07
N GLN A 342 -10.20 4.29 37.14
CA GLN A 342 -8.79 4.61 36.99
C GLN A 342 -8.32 5.68 38.01
N LYS A 343 -7.24 5.39 38.76
CA LYS A 343 -6.55 6.41 39.58
C LYS A 343 -5.83 7.40 38.65
N LEU A 344 -6.25 8.66 38.70
CA LEU A 344 -5.68 9.70 37.85
C LEU A 344 -4.31 10.17 38.36
N PRO A 345 -3.37 10.51 37.46
CA PRO A 345 -2.13 11.18 37.82
C PRO A 345 -2.40 12.52 38.52
N ALA A 346 -1.48 12.98 39.37
CA ALA A 346 -1.62 14.22 40.16
C ALA A 346 -1.87 15.50 39.31
N ALA A 347 -1.61 15.44 38.00
CA ALA A 347 -1.83 16.52 37.03
C ALA A 347 -3.29 16.64 36.54
N PHE A 348 -4.17 15.68 36.87
CA PHE A 348 -5.58 15.68 36.48
C PHE A 348 -6.47 15.83 37.72
N SER A 349 -7.37 16.83 37.72
CA SER A 349 -8.31 17.03 38.82
C SER A 349 -9.47 16.02 38.76
N ASN A 350 -10.03 15.67 39.92
CA ASN A 350 -11.27 14.88 39.96
C ASN A 350 -12.43 15.62 39.27
N ASP A 351 -12.45 16.95 39.34
CA ASP A 351 -13.44 17.81 38.66
C ASP A 351 -13.41 17.66 37.13
N LEU A 352 -12.21 17.57 36.54
CA LEU A 352 -12.04 17.31 35.10
C LEU A 352 -12.53 15.91 34.70
N ARG A 353 -12.33 14.91 35.57
CA ARG A 353 -12.87 13.55 35.36
C ARG A 353 -14.40 13.58 35.31
N ASP A 354 -15.01 14.27 36.27
CA ASP A 354 -16.47 14.30 36.41
C ASP A 354 -17.12 15.06 35.25
N GLN A 355 -16.53 16.17 34.80
CA GLN A 355 -16.98 16.91 33.61
C GLN A 355 -16.85 16.07 32.32
N LEU A 356 -15.78 15.29 32.19
CA LEU A 356 -15.58 14.39 31.04
C LEU A 356 -16.62 13.28 31.03
N ILE A 357 -16.94 12.70 32.20
CA ILE A 357 -18.00 11.68 32.34
C ILE A 357 -19.36 12.26 31.91
N VAL A 358 -19.74 13.44 32.40
CA VAL A 358 -21.01 14.10 32.04
C VAL A 358 -21.09 14.40 30.55
N ARG A 359 -19.96 14.73 29.90
CA ARG A 359 -19.94 14.97 28.45
C ARG A 359 -20.04 13.69 27.65
N LEU A 360 -19.38 12.62 28.08
CA LEU A 360 -19.44 11.29 27.45
C LEU A 360 -20.83 10.67 27.53
N GLU A 361 -21.58 10.93 28.60
CA GLU A 361 -22.99 10.50 28.75
C GLU A 361 -23.93 11.17 27.72
N LYS A 362 -23.50 12.24 27.05
CA LYS A 362 -24.26 13.02 26.06
C LYS A 362 -23.68 12.95 24.65
N VAL A 363 -22.79 11.99 24.39
CA VAL A 363 -22.12 11.82 23.09
C VAL A 363 -23.10 11.29 22.06
N ASP A 364 -23.13 11.95 20.91
CA ASP A 364 -23.77 11.44 19.69
C ASP A 364 -22.71 10.80 18.78
N ALA A 365 -22.76 9.47 18.64
CA ALA A 365 -21.80 8.72 17.83
C ALA A 365 -21.86 9.06 16.33
N SER A 366 -22.87 9.78 15.85
CA SER A 366 -22.95 10.26 14.47
C SER A 366 -22.20 11.59 14.25
N SER A 367 -21.90 12.33 15.32
CA SER A 367 -21.18 13.61 15.28
C SER A 367 -19.66 13.38 15.16
N PRO A 368 -18.99 13.97 14.14
CA PRO A 368 -17.53 13.88 13.98
C PRO A 368 -16.75 14.36 15.21
N THR A 369 -17.25 15.40 15.89
CA THR A 369 -16.65 16.00 17.09
C THR A 369 -16.76 15.07 18.30
N ASP A 370 -17.87 14.37 18.44
CA ASP A 370 -18.10 13.44 19.55
C ASP A 370 -17.33 12.12 19.33
N ARG A 371 -17.11 11.71 18.07
CA ARG A 371 -16.19 10.61 17.71
C ARG A 371 -14.74 10.93 18.05
N GLU A 372 -14.30 12.17 17.83
CA GLU A 372 -12.97 12.62 18.21
C GLU A 372 -12.78 12.67 19.74
N LEU A 373 -13.79 13.12 20.48
CA LEU A 373 -13.81 13.09 21.94
C LEU A 373 -13.68 11.66 22.51
N LEU A 374 -14.38 10.68 21.91
CA LEU A 374 -14.29 9.27 22.29
C LEU A 374 -12.89 8.69 22.05
N ASN A 375 -12.30 8.93 20.89
CA ASN A 375 -10.97 8.42 20.53
C ASN A 375 -9.86 9.05 21.38
N THR A 376 -9.99 10.33 21.71
CA THR A 376 -9.04 11.06 22.56
C THR A 376 -9.13 10.60 24.01
N THR A 377 -10.34 10.37 24.52
CA THR A 377 -10.55 9.85 25.88
C THR A 377 -10.04 8.41 26.02
N ARG A 378 -10.15 7.60 24.96
CA ARG A 378 -9.59 6.24 24.89
C ARG A 378 -8.06 6.26 24.93
N SER A 379 -7.42 7.14 24.15
CA SER A 379 -5.95 7.32 24.14
C SER A 379 -5.40 7.80 25.49
N PHE A 380 -6.18 8.61 26.21
CA PHE A 380 -5.86 9.05 27.57
C PHE A 380 -5.91 7.89 28.59
N LEU A 381 -6.94 7.05 28.53
CA LEU A 381 -7.06 5.85 29.39
C LEU A 381 -5.91 4.86 29.17
N ASP A 382 -5.39 4.77 27.94
CA ASP A 382 -4.31 3.86 27.52
C ASP A 382 -2.89 4.35 27.90
N GLY A 383 -2.77 5.41 28.71
CA GLY A 383 -1.50 5.85 29.29
C GLY A 383 -0.58 6.63 28.35
N GLN A 384 -1.09 7.06 27.18
CA GLN A 384 -0.35 7.93 26.28
C GLN A 384 -0.37 9.38 26.77
N LEU A 385 0.67 9.76 27.54
CA LEU A 385 0.93 11.13 28.00
C LEU A 385 1.23 12.13 26.86
N ALA A 386 1.26 11.69 25.60
CA ALA A 386 1.41 12.51 24.40
C ALA A 386 0.12 13.25 23.99
N ALA A 387 -0.89 13.31 24.86
CA ALA A 387 -2.03 14.20 24.70
C ALA A 387 -1.63 15.68 24.94
N ARG A 388 -0.74 16.22 24.10
CA ARG A 388 -0.43 17.66 24.06
C ARG A 388 -1.42 18.47 23.20
N LEU A 389 -2.58 17.91 22.89
CA LEU A 389 -3.71 18.61 22.27
C LEU A 389 -5.00 18.54 23.12
N PHE A 390 -4.88 18.37 24.43
CA PHE A 390 -6.01 18.54 25.35
C PHE A 390 -6.38 20.02 25.62
N VAL A 391 -5.97 20.96 24.75
CA VAL A 391 -6.08 22.41 25.00
C VAL A 391 -6.73 23.23 23.89
N PRO A 392 -6.66 22.93 22.57
CA PRO A 392 -7.30 23.81 21.57
C PRO A 392 -8.82 23.91 21.73
N TYR A 393 -9.50 22.83 22.15
CA TYR A 393 -10.95 22.83 22.37
C TYR A 393 -11.39 23.48 23.70
N LEU A 394 -10.48 23.63 24.66
CA LEU A 394 -10.69 24.44 25.87
C LEU A 394 -10.18 25.89 25.70
N ARG A 395 -9.46 26.19 24.60
CA ARG A 395 -8.86 27.52 24.36
C ARG A 395 -9.87 28.56 23.87
N ASP A 396 -11.00 28.14 23.29
CA ASP A 396 -12.15 29.05 23.12
C ASP A 396 -12.69 29.57 24.47
N ALA A 397 -12.42 28.86 25.58
CA ALA A 397 -12.78 29.29 26.93
C ALA A 397 -11.69 30.12 27.64
N LEU A 398 -10.45 30.22 27.12
CA LEU A 398 -9.34 30.91 27.80
C LEU A 398 -8.46 31.69 26.79
N LYS A 399 -8.78 32.98 26.65
CA LYS A 399 -8.08 33.98 25.83
C LYS A 399 -6.63 34.24 26.30
N ALA A 400 -5.66 34.15 25.36
CA ALA A 400 -4.37 34.89 25.22
C ALA A 400 -3.20 34.00 24.72
N GLU A 401 -2.53 34.39 23.62
CA GLU A 401 -1.35 33.74 22.99
C GLU A 401 0.01 33.98 23.74
N PRO A 402 1.21 33.52 23.28
CA PRO A 402 1.76 32.17 22.97
C PRO A 402 3.07 31.86 23.80
N PRO A 403 3.79 30.71 23.70
CA PRO A 403 4.77 30.40 22.63
C PRO A 403 4.90 28.90 22.18
N MET A 404 5.51 28.66 21.01
CA MET A 404 5.78 27.35 20.38
C MET A 404 6.88 26.53 21.08
N PRO A 405 6.85 25.17 21.03
CA PRO A 405 8.06 24.45 20.56
C PRO A 405 7.89 23.08 19.83
N ARG A 406 8.72 22.96 18.77
CA ARG A 406 9.52 21.87 18.16
C ARG A 406 8.88 20.62 17.47
N PRO A 407 9.39 20.22 16.28
CA PRO A 407 8.84 19.14 15.45
C PRO A 407 9.44 17.75 15.76
N GLY A 408 8.63 16.69 15.56
CA GLY A 408 9.03 15.27 15.63
C GLY A 408 9.12 14.62 14.25
N LYS A 409 10.05 13.65 14.13
CA LYS A 409 10.65 13.07 12.90
C LYS A 409 9.67 12.51 11.84
N PRO A 410 10.00 12.53 10.54
CA PRO A 410 9.15 12.08 9.44
C PRO A 410 9.56 10.70 8.93
N ALA A 411 8.57 9.86 8.64
CA ALA A 411 8.77 8.55 8.05
C ALA A 411 8.79 8.60 6.51
N LEU A 412 9.75 7.91 5.89
CA LEU A 412 9.86 7.72 4.45
C LEU A 412 8.63 6.99 3.88
N LEU A 413 7.87 7.67 3.04
CA LEU A 413 6.82 7.10 2.20
C LEU A 413 7.45 6.51 0.94
N THR A 414 7.30 5.20 0.71
CA THR A 414 7.64 4.55 -0.57
C THR A 414 6.57 3.53 -0.94
N SER A 415 6.11 3.53 -2.20
CA SER A 415 5.22 2.50 -2.75
C SER A 415 6.04 1.22 -3.08
N PRO A 416 5.53 0.02 -2.79
CA PRO A 416 6.22 -1.27 -3.03
C PRO A 416 6.31 -1.65 -4.51
N VAL A 417 5.48 -1.06 -5.36
CA VAL A 417 5.47 -1.34 -6.80
C VAL A 417 6.79 -0.88 -7.44
N ALA A 418 7.37 0.24 -6.99
CA ALA A 418 8.69 0.70 -7.46
C ALA A 418 9.83 -0.24 -7.03
N ARG A 419 9.70 -0.90 -5.87
CA ARG A 419 10.72 -1.79 -5.29
C ARG A 419 10.87 -3.13 -6.01
N GLN A 420 9.95 -3.49 -6.92
CA GLN A 420 9.91 -4.79 -7.60
C GLN A 420 10.23 -4.72 -9.10
N GLN A 421 10.31 -3.52 -9.68
CA GLN A 421 10.58 -3.37 -11.11
C GLN A 421 12.03 -3.72 -11.46
N LYS A 422 12.21 -4.39 -12.60
CA LYS A 422 13.54 -4.66 -13.16
C LYS A 422 14.19 -3.36 -13.60
N VAL A 423 15.52 -3.33 -13.58
CA VAL A 423 16.24 -2.32 -14.34
C VAL A 423 15.92 -2.55 -15.81
N ARG A 424 15.61 -1.48 -16.52
CA ARG A 424 15.27 -1.53 -17.94
C ARG A 424 16.19 -0.60 -18.69
N GLY A 425 16.59 -1.00 -19.89
CA GLY A 425 17.42 -0.23 -20.79
C GLY A 425 16.73 0.04 -22.11
N THR A 426 16.91 1.22 -22.67
CA THR A 426 16.63 1.49 -24.09
C THR A 426 17.72 2.37 -24.68
N ILE A 427 17.95 2.25 -25.99
CA ILE A 427 18.79 3.19 -26.74
C ILE A 427 17.85 4.16 -27.44
N VAL A 428 18.09 5.45 -27.23
CA VAL A 428 17.37 6.52 -27.90
C VAL A 428 18.29 7.11 -28.97
N ASP A 429 17.85 7.02 -30.24
CA ASP A 429 18.44 7.82 -31.31
C ASP A 429 17.89 9.24 -31.20
N THR A 430 18.77 10.19 -30.88
CA THR A 430 18.35 11.56 -30.61
C THR A 430 17.95 12.30 -31.87
N ARG A 431 18.29 11.80 -33.07
CA ARG A 431 17.91 12.43 -34.33
C ARG A 431 16.40 12.42 -34.52
N ASP A 432 15.77 11.31 -34.15
CA ASP A 432 14.33 11.10 -34.30
C ASP A 432 13.50 11.85 -33.24
N ARG A 433 14.15 12.39 -32.21
CA ARG A 433 13.49 13.08 -31.09
C ARG A 433 13.75 14.57 -31.00
N ILE A 434 14.99 14.99 -31.18
CA ILE A 434 15.44 16.36 -30.95
C ILE A 434 16.25 16.93 -32.12
N ASP A 435 16.23 16.26 -33.28
CA ASP A 435 16.94 16.65 -34.51
C ASP A 435 18.45 16.90 -34.29
N ARG A 436 19.06 16.14 -33.37
CA ARG A 436 20.50 16.17 -33.10
C ARG A 436 21.03 14.75 -33.16
N ASN A 437 22.16 14.54 -33.82
CA ASN A 437 22.72 13.20 -33.98
C ASN A 437 23.40 12.71 -32.69
N GLY A 438 23.02 11.53 -32.22
CA GLY A 438 23.57 10.91 -31.02
C GLY A 438 22.78 9.67 -30.60
N ARG A 439 23.46 8.72 -29.96
CA ARG A 439 22.86 7.51 -29.39
C ARG A 439 23.00 7.55 -27.89
N VAL A 440 21.87 7.76 -27.19
CA VAL A 440 21.86 7.86 -25.73
C VAL A 440 21.23 6.60 -25.14
N GLY A 441 22.01 5.89 -24.32
CA GLY A 441 21.49 4.77 -23.53
C GLY A 441 20.74 5.33 -22.33
N VAL A 442 19.50 4.89 -22.11
CA VAL A 442 18.71 5.23 -20.93
C VAL A 442 18.51 3.97 -20.12
N ILE A 443 18.99 3.97 -18.89
CA ILE A 443 18.79 2.90 -17.91
C ILE A 443 17.92 3.45 -16.79
N GLN A 444 16.72 2.90 -16.63
CA GLN A 444 15.87 3.23 -15.50
C GLN A 444 16.16 2.27 -14.36
N ILE A 445 16.54 2.82 -13.20
CA ILE A 445 16.73 2.05 -11.97
C ILE A 445 15.60 2.43 -11.02
N PRO A 446 14.50 1.65 -10.98
CA PRO A 446 13.34 1.97 -10.16
C PRO A 446 13.58 1.74 -8.66
N ALA A 447 14.50 0.83 -8.31
CA ALA A 447 14.96 0.57 -6.94
C ALA A 447 16.30 -0.20 -6.93
N PHE A 448 17.05 -0.11 -5.82
CA PHE A 448 18.28 -0.87 -5.61
C PHE A 448 18.00 -2.23 -4.95
N ARG A 449 18.09 -3.31 -5.71
CA ARG A 449 17.72 -4.67 -5.31
C ARG A 449 18.96 -5.57 -5.24
N VAL A 450 19.03 -6.39 -4.21
CA VAL A 450 19.99 -7.51 -4.14
C VAL A 450 19.38 -8.75 -4.78
N GLU A 451 20.23 -9.61 -5.31
CA GLU A 451 19.80 -10.94 -5.73
C GLU A 451 19.40 -11.76 -4.50
N THR A 452 18.41 -12.62 -4.67
CA THR A 452 17.96 -13.54 -3.63
C THR A 452 18.05 -14.97 -4.14
N ASP A 453 18.59 -15.87 -3.32
CA ASP A 453 18.67 -17.31 -3.58
C ASP A 453 17.78 -18.04 -2.54
N PRO A 454 16.73 -18.78 -2.96
CA PRO A 454 16.31 -19.04 -4.34
C PRO A 454 15.63 -17.83 -5.01
N PRO A 455 15.67 -17.73 -6.35
CA PRO A 455 14.97 -16.67 -7.10
C PRO A 455 13.48 -16.62 -6.74
N GLN A 456 12.98 -15.45 -6.34
CA GLN A 456 11.57 -15.30 -5.98
C GLN A 456 10.69 -15.02 -7.21
N PRO A 457 9.53 -15.71 -7.38
CA PRO A 457 8.61 -15.44 -8.48
C PRO A 457 8.05 -14.01 -8.40
N GLY A 458 8.11 -13.26 -9.51
CA GLY A 458 7.70 -11.85 -9.58
C GLY A 458 8.78 -10.83 -9.20
N PHE A 459 9.96 -11.31 -8.77
CA PHE A 459 11.15 -10.49 -8.55
C PHE A 459 12.15 -10.75 -9.68
N ALA A 460 12.96 -9.76 -10.04
CA ALA A 460 14.09 -10.07 -10.91
C ALA A 460 14.99 -11.07 -10.19
N SER A 461 15.30 -12.18 -10.87
CA SER A 461 16.24 -13.23 -10.46
C SER A 461 17.70 -12.76 -10.40
N THR A 462 17.92 -11.45 -10.48
CA THR A 462 19.17 -10.77 -10.70
C THR A 462 19.17 -9.50 -9.84
N SER A 463 20.31 -9.17 -9.23
CA SER A 463 20.49 -7.90 -8.53
C SER A 463 20.32 -6.73 -9.50
N SER A 464 19.99 -5.54 -9.00
CA SER A 464 20.01 -4.33 -9.83
C SER A 464 21.36 -4.15 -10.52
N GLU A 465 22.43 -4.52 -9.82
CA GLU A 465 23.79 -4.58 -10.36
C GLU A 465 23.84 -5.48 -11.61
N ARG A 466 23.45 -6.75 -11.53
CA ARG A 466 23.49 -7.65 -12.69
C ARG A 466 22.56 -7.22 -13.82
N ASP A 467 21.41 -6.63 -13.50
CA ASP A 467 20.53 -6.10 -14.54
C ASP A 467 21.17 -4.91 -15.26
N VAL A 468 21.84 -4.00 -14.54
CA VAL A 468 22.60 -2.90 -15.16
C VAL A 468 23.74 -3.45 -16.01
N GLU A 469 24.48 -4.44 -15.52
CA GLU A 469 25.55 -5.10 -16.27
C GLU A 469 25.05 -5.71 -17.57
N MET A 470 23.92 -6.44 -17.52
CA MET A 470 23.27 -7.00 -18.71
C MET A 470 22.85 -5.93 -19.70
N VAL A 471 22.23 -4.84 -19.22
CA VAL A 471 21.80 -3.73 -20.09
C VAL A 471 23.00 -3.04 -20.73
N LEU A 472 24.09 -2.81 -19.99
CA LEU A 472 25.32 -2.25 -20.53
C LEU A 472 25.96 -3.18 -21.57
N ALA A 473 25.97 -4.50 -21.32
CA ALA A 473 26.45 -5.48 -22.28
C ALA A 473 25.60 -5.49 -23.56
N ASP A 474 24.28 -5.34 -23.45
CA ASP A 474 23.39 -5.27 -24.61
C ASP A 474 23.57 -3.97 -25.39
N PHE A 475 23.81 -2.84 -24.71
CA PHE A 475 24.21 -1.59 -25.38
C PHE A 475 25.52 -1.74 -26.14
N ALA A 476 26.53 -2.39 -25.55
CA ALA A 476 27.80 -2.66 -26.21
C ALA A 476 27.64 -3.52 -27.47
N LYS A 477 26.83 -4.59 -27.40
CA LYS A 477 26.50 -5.45 -28.56
C LYS A 477 25.75 -4.69 -29.66
N ALA A 478 24.93 -3.70 -29.29
CA ALA A 478 24.19 -2.85 -30.23
C ALA A 478 25.04 -1.74 -30.89
N GLY A 479 26.37 -1.78 -30.71
CA GLY A 479 27.31 -0.80 -31.27
C GLY A 479 27.68 0.33 -30.31
N GLY A 480 27.31 0.23 -29.04
CA GLY A 480 27.60 1.23 -28.01
C GLY A 480 26.64 2.43 -28.01
N VAL A 481 26.83 3.28 -27.01
CA VAL A 481 26.10 4.54 -26.80
C VAL A 481 27.08 5.67 -26.50
N ASP A 482 26.77 6.87 -26.97
CA ASP A 482 27.59 8.07 -26.82
C ASP A 482 27.53 8.65 -25.39
N ALA A 483 26.37 8.49 -24.73
CA ALA A 483 26.17 8.84 -23.34
C ALA A 483 25.16 7.90 -22.66
N LEU A 484 25.21 7.89 -21.33
CA LEU A 484 24.31 7.14 -20.47
C LEU A 484 23.45 8.07 -19.59
N ILE A 485 22.13 7.84 -19.58
CA ILE A 485 21.19 8.43 -18.63
C ILE A 485 20.80 7.35 -17.64
N LEU A 486 21.09 7.57 -16.36
CA LEU A 486 20.57 6.76 -15.25
C LEU A 486 19.34 7.45 -14.66
N ASP A 487 18.15 6.96 -14.96
CA ASP A 487 16.89 7.53 -14.46
C ASP A 487 16.52 6.96 -13.09
N LEU A 488 16.65 7.80 -12.06
CA LEU A 488 16.31 7.54 -10.66
C LEU A 488 15.02 8.27 -10.21
N ARG A 489 14.26 8.88 -11.13
CA ARG A 489 13.01 9.59 -10.74
C ARG A 489 12.03 8.65 -10.06
N GLY A 490 11.60 9.01 -8.85
CA GLY A 490 10.74 8.20 -8.00
C GLY A 490 11.42 6.98 -7.37
N ASN A 491 12.75 6.88 -7.44
CA ASN A 491 13.51 5.82 -6.76
C ASN A 491 13.76 6.21 -5.30
N HIS A 492 13.02 5.55 -4.39
CA HIS A 492 13.13 5.82 -2.96
C HIS A 492 14.23 5.02 -2.22
N GLY A 493 15.16 4.40 -2.95
CA GLY A 493 16.25 3.60 -2.37
C GLY A 493 15.97 2.08 -2.41
N GLY A 494 16.50 1.34 -1.44
CA GLY A 494 16.41 -0.12 -1.44
C GLY A 494 17.43 -0.80 -0.54
N SER A 495 18.41 -1.48 -1.15
CA SER A 495 19.56 -2.07 -0.47
C SER A 495 20.78 -1.18 -0.68
N LEU A 496 21.44 -0.82 0.43
CA LEU A 496 22.68 -0.06 0.39
C LEU A 496 23.76 -0.82 -0.37
N THR A 497 23.90 -2.13 -0.13
CA THR A 497 24.86 -2.98 -0.86
C THR A 497 24.59 -2.96 -2.37
N ALA A 498 23.32 -3.05 -2.79
CA ALA A 498 23.01 -2.98 -4.22
C ALA A 498 23.31 -1.60 -4.80
N ALA A 499 23.07 -0.51 -4.05
CA ALA A 499 23.43 0.84 -4.49
C ALA A 499 24.95 1.01 -4.61
N VAL A 500 25.71 0.49 -3.65
CA VAL A 500 27.18 0.49 -3.66
C VAL A 500 27.70 -0.28 -4.87
N ASN A 501 27.27 -1.52 -5.07
CA ASN A 501 27.73 -2.33 -6.19
C ASN A 501 27.30 -1.78 -7.55
N CYS A 502 26.07 -1.24 -7.68
CA CYS A 502 25.65 -0.55 -8.89
C CYS A 502 26.52 0.67 -9.17
N THR A 503 26.93 1.40 -8.13
CA THR A 503 27.83 2.55 -8.28
C THR A 503 29.18 2.09 -8.80
N GLY A 504 29.69 0.96 -8.31
CA GLY A 504 30.95 0.35 -8.72
C GLY A 504 31.08 0.09 -10.22
N GLN A 505 29.98 -0.17 -10.92
CA GLN A 505 29.99 -0.31 -12.39
C GLN A 505 30.41 0.97 -13.13
N PHE A 506 30.38 2.11 -12.45
CA PHE A 506 30.70 3.43 -12.99
C PHE A 506 31.89 4.08 -12.32
N VAL A 507 32.38 3.56 -11.18
CA VAL A 507 33.55 4.07 -10.47
C VAL A 507 34.55 2.93 -10.26
N ASP A 508 35.82 3.19 -10.57
CA ASP A 508 36.87 2.15 -10.62
C ASP A 508 37.25 1.53 -9.27
N GLN A 509 37.35 2.35 -8.20
CA GLN A 509 37.67 1.87 -6.85
C GLN A 509 37.47 2.97 -5.80
N GLY A 510 37.28 2.54 -4.55
CA GLY A 510 37.29 3.40 -3.37
C GLY A 510 35.95 3.41 -2.62
N PRO A 511 35.85 4.25 -1.58
CA PRO A 511 34.64 4.37 -0.79
C PRO A 511 33.53 5.00 -1.63
N ILE A 512 32.32 4.48 -1.49
CA ILE A 512 31.09 4.96 -2.13
C ILE A 512 30.22 5.73 -1.12
N ALA A 513 30.20 5.26 0.12
CA ALA A 513 29.39 5.85 1.18
C ALA A 513 30.03 5.65 2.54
N GLN A 514 29.59 6.46 3.51
CA GLN A 514 29.88 6.25 4.91
C GLN A 514 28.55 6.12 5.66
N VAL A 515 28.48 5.15 6.57
CA VAL A 515 27.28 4.86 7.36
C VAL A 515 27.61 5.02 8.83
N LYS A 516 26.85 5.88 9.52
CA LYS A 516 26.95 6.02 10.97
C LYS A 516 25.83 5.24 11.64
N MET A 517 26.20 4.23 12.41
CA MET A 517 25.27 3.40 13.17
C MET A 517 24.69 4.19 14.36
N PRO A 518 23.54 3.77 14.93
CA PRO A 518 22.95 4.41 16.10
C PRO A 518 23.88 4.47 17.33
N ASP A 519 24.81 3.52 17.44
CA ASP A 519 25.84 3.48 18.49
C ASP A 519 27.01 4.47 18.26
N GLY A 520 26.98 5.23 17.16
CA GLY A 520 27.96 6.25 16.81
C GLY A 520 29.14 5.74 15.99
N ARG A 521 29.27 4.43 15.77
CA ARG A 521 30.32 3.88 14.89
C ARG A 521 30.09 4.30 13.45
N VAL A 522 31.16 4.70 12.77
CA VAL A 522 31.15 5.04 11.35
C VAL A 522 31.83 3.92 10.58
N GLN A 523 31.17 3.41 9.54
CA GLN A 523 31.67 2.38 8.65
C GLN A 523 31.72 2.92 7.22
N SER A 524 32.85 2.73 6.53
CA SER A 524 32.95 2.98 5.09
C SER A 524 32.37 1.80 4.32
N TYR A 525 31.67 2.10 3.24
CA TYR A 525 31.18 1.14 2.26
C TYR A 525 31.90 1.41 0.96
N ASP A 526 32.75 0.46 0.58
CA ASP A 526 33.63 0.55 -0.56
C ASP A 526 33.11 -0.37 -1.67
N ASP A 527 33.44 -0.06 -2.91
CA ASP A 527 33.21 -0.98 -4.02
C ASP A 527 34.07 -2.23 -3.83
N PRO A 528 33.48 -3.44 -3.73
CA PRO A 528 34.23 -4.67 -3.53
C PRO A 528 35.05 -5.08 -4.76
N ASP A 529 34.66 -4.64 -5.96
CA ASP A 529 35.28 -5.02 -7.22
C ASP A 529 36.00 -3.84 -7.88
N ARG A 530 37.05 -4.10 -8.66
CA ARG A 530 37.76 -3.05 -9.40
C ARG A 530 37.32 -3.00 -10.85
N GLY A 531 37.23 -1.80 -11.39
CA GLY A 531 37.02 -1.56 -12.81
C GLY A 531 35.61 -1.06 -13.14
N MET A 532 35.52 -0.26 -14.19
CA MET A 532 34.23 0.26 -14.67
C MET A 532 33.70 -0.58 -15.83
N LEU A 533 32.41 -0.89 -15.80
CA LEU A 533 31.69 -1.47 -16.94
C LEU A 533 31.32 -0.39 -17.98
N TYR A 534 31.15 0.85 -17.54
CA TYR A 534 30.95 1.99 -18.44
C TYR A 534 31.79 3.19 -17.98
N SER A 535 32.70 3.64 -18.84
CA SER A 535 33.60 4.79 -18.61
C SER A 535 33.21 6.05 -19.39
N GLY A 536 32.18 5.97 -20.26
CA GLY A 536 31.74 7.09 -21.09
C GLY A 536 30.99 8.20 -20.33
N PRO A 537 30.57 9.27 -21.01
CA PRO A 537 29.77 10.36 -20.44
C PRO A 537 28.47 9.85 -19.84
N MET A 538 28.16 10.25 -18.61
CA MET A 538 26.91 9.86 -17.95
C MET A 538 26.25 10.98 -17.15
N LEU A 539 24.92 10.91 -17.05
CA LEU A 539 24.13 11.73 -16.18
C LEU A 539 23.19 10.88 -15.32
N VAL A 540 22.88 11.36 -14.13
CA VAL A 540 21.90 10.77 -13.22
C VAL A 540 20.73 11.72 -13.10
N LEU A 541 19.55 11.25 -13.49
CA LEU A 541 18.31 12.01 -13.49
C LEU A 541 17.54 11.74 -12.18
N CYS A 542 17.29 12.78 -11.40
CA CYS A 542 16.65 12.70 -10.07
C CYS A 542 15.46 13.66 -9.95
N ASP A 543 14.56 13.35 -9.03
CA ASP A 543 13.44 14.21 -8.62
C ASP A 543 13.39 14.37 -7.09
N SER A 544 12.43 15.15 -6.59
CA SER A 544 12.23 15.39 -5.15
C SER A 544 11.84 14.13 -4.37
N GLU A 545 11.44 13.06 -5.05
CA GLU A 545 11.08 11.77 -4.48
C GLU A 545 12.27 10.81 -4.40
N THR A 546 13.36 11.09 -5.13
CA THR A 546 14.60 10.33 -5.05
C THR A 546 15.14 10.36 -3.62
N ALA A 547 15.31 9.19 -2.98
CA ALA A 547 15.53 9.12 -1.53
C ALA A 547 16.48 8.00 -1.08
N ALA A 548 17.05 8.16 0.11
CA ALA A 548 17.82 7.16 0.85
C ALA A 548 19.00 6.59 0.04
N GLU A 549 19.02 5.30 -0.28
CA GLU A 549 20.14 4.67 -0.99
C GLU A 549 20.30 5.17 -2.44
N ALA A 550 19.24 5.71 -3.07
CA ALA A 550 19.37 6.36 -4.37
C ALA A 550 20.12 7.70 -4.27
N GLU A 551 19.98 8.39 -3.14
CA GLU A 551 20.77 9.59 -2.84
C GLU A 551 22.23 9.24 -2.54
N VAL A 552 22.49 8.03 -2.01
CA VAL A 552 23.86 7.51 -1.87
C VAL A 552 24.50 7.32 -3.24
N PHE A 553 23.81 6.66 -4.18
CA PHE A 553 24.26 6.48 -5.55
C PHE A 553 24.53 7.82 -6.24
N ALA A 554 23.55 8.73 -6.26
CA ALA A 554 23.69 10.05 -6.88
C ALA A 554 24.80 10.89 -6.22
N GLY A 555 24.90 10.81 -4.88
CA GLY A 555 25.92 11.50 -4.11
C GLY A 555 27.34 11.04 -4.46
N ALA A 556 27.53 9.73 -4.61
CA ALA A 556 28.81 9.13 -4.99
C ALA A 556 29.24 9.52 -6.41
N ILE A 557 28.34 9.40 -7.40
CA ILE A 557 28.62 9.82 -8.78
C ILE A 557 28.99 11.32 -8.83
N LYS A 558 28.30 12.14 -8.04
CA LYS A 558 28.56 13.58 -7.93
C LYS A 558 29.92 13.89 -7.28
N ASP A 559 30.23 13.27 -6.14
CA ASP A 559 31.48 13.54 -5.41
C ASP A 559 32.71 13.04 -6.16
N CYS A 560 32.62 11.86 -6.75
CA CYS A 560 33.65 11.30 -7.62
C CYS A 560 33.76 12.08 -8.94
N ARG A 561 32.90 13.07 -9.20
CA ARG A 561 32.83 13.83 -10.47
C ARG A 561 32.78 12.90 -11.67
N ARG A 562 32.02 11.82 -11.55
CA ARG A 562 31.91 10.77 -12.56
C ARG A 562 30.80 11.06 -13.57
N GLY A 563 29.77 11.79 -13.17
CA GLY A 563 28.65 12.18 -14.01
C GLY A 563 27.90 13.37 -13.43
N ILE A 564 27.06 14.01 -14.24
CA ILE A 564 26.27 15.18 -13.83
C ILE A 564 24.92 14.75 -13.23
N ILE A 565 24.46 15.44 -12.19
CA ILE A 565 23.11 15.24 -11.63
C ILE A 565 22.13 16.22 -12.29
N VAL A 566 21.01 15.74 -12.81
CA VAL A 566 20.01 16.52 -13.57
C VAL A 566 18.61 16.27 -12.99
N GLY A 567 17.68 17.23 -13.13
CA GLY A 567 16.28 17.08 -12.72
C GLY A 567 15.89 18.09 -11.66
N ASP A 568 15.14 17.71 -10.63
CA ASP A 568 14.71 18.66 -9.60
C ASP A 568 15.90 19.30 -8.87
N SER A 569 15.71 20.50 -8.31
CA SER A 569 16.77 21.28 -7.65
C SER A 569 17.55 20.50 -6.57
N LYS A 570 16.89 19.55 -5.91
CA LYS A 570 17.48 18.60 -4.97
C LYS A 570 16.59 17.36 -4.83
N THR A 571 17.20 16.27 -4.37
CA THR A 571 16.51 15.05 -3.93
C THR A 571 15.86 15.22 -2.55
N ARG A 572 15.19 14.18 -2.04
CA ARG A 572 14.33 14.22 -0.84
C ARG A 572 15.04 14.65 0.45
N GLY A 573 16.30 14.27 0.62
CA GLY A 573 17.08 14.49 1.84
C GLY A 573 16.71 13.53 2.97
N ALA A 574 16.42 12.27 2.64
CA ALA A 574 16.01 11.28 3.63
C ALA A 574 17.19 10.81 4.49
N GLY A 575 18.32 10.47 3.87
CA GLY A 575 19.62 10.24 4.53
C GLY A 575 19.68 9.27 5.72
N VAL A 576 18.67 8.41 5.89
CA VAL A 576 18.55 7.45 7.00
C VAL A 576 18.14 6.09 6.44
N GLY A 577 18.83 5.05 6.90
CA GLY A 577 18.58 3.65 6.57
C GLY A 577 17.52 3.00 7.45
N LYS A 578 17.29 1.70 7.25
CA LYS A 578 16.17 0.98 7.86
C LYS A 578 16.34 0.72 9.36
N SER A 579 17.56 0.76 9.87
CA SER A 579 17.91 0.52 11.28
C SER A 579 18.37 1.81 11.98
N ASP A 580 17.86 2.96 11.53
CA ASP A 580 18.23 4.31 11.99
C ASP A 580 19.71 4.68 11.78
N GLU A 581 20.44 3.93 10.95
CA GLU A 581 21.76 4.33 10.47
C GLU A 581 21.68 5.57 9.58
N ARG A 582 22.67 6.46 9.66
CA ARG A 582 22.72 7.69 8.86
C ARG A 582 23.69 7.56 7.70
N TYR A 583 23.28 8.03 6.54
CA TYR A 583 24.09 8.00 5.33
C TYR A 583 24.82 9.32 5.12
N TYR A 584 26.13 9.19 4.93
CA TYR A 584 27.03 10.27 4.62
C TYR A 584 27.73 9.96 3.30
N ARG A 585 27.95 11.02 2.55
CA ARG A 585 28.72 11.02 1.32
C ARG A 585 30.21 10.86 1.62
N VAL A 586 30.98 10.48 0.61
CA VAL A 586 32.44 10.28 0.72
C VAL A 586 33.17 11.59 1.08
N ASN A 587 32.58 12.73 0.74
CA ASN A 587 33.07 14.06 1.13
C ASN A 587 32.75 14.44 2.60
N GLY A 588 32.06 13.57 3.35
CA GLY A 588 31.67 13.75 4.74
C GLY A 588 30.32 14.42 4.95
N ASP A 589 29.62 14.87 3.91
CA ASP A 589 28.30 15.49 4.00
C ASP A 589 27.21 14.47 4.30
N SER A 590 26.34 14.80 5.27
CA SER A 590 25.10 14.05 5.48
C SER A 590 24.12 14.27 4.34
N ILE A 591 23.42 13.20 3.97
CA ILE A 591 22.29 13.28 3.03
C ILE A 591 21.04 13.82 3.75
N LEU A 592 20.93 13.60 5.06
CA LEU A 592 19.76 13.96 5.86
C LEU A 592 19.51 15.48 5.83
N GLY A 593 18.28 15.87 5.51
CA GLY A 593 17.80 17.26 5.50
C GLY A 593 18.20 18.09 4.28
N ARG A 594 19.26 17.72 3.54
CA ARG A 594 19.70 18.46 2.33
C ARG A 594 19.56 17.69 1.02
N GLY A 595 19.68 16.37 1.06
CA GLY A 595 19.71 15.54 -0.14
C GLY A 595 20.92 15.82 -1.02
N VAL A 596 20.85 15.40 -2.27
CA VAL A 596 21.81 15.65 -3.34
C VAL A 596 21.26 16.74 -4.24
N HIS A 597 22.02 17.83 -4.39
CA HIS A 597 21.65 18.91 -5.29
C HIS A 597 21.93 18.55 -6.74
N ALA A 598 21.03 18.94 -7.66
CA ALA A 598 21.28 18.81 -9.08
C ALA A 598 22.40 19.76 -9.54
N ASP A 599 23.23 19.27 -10.46
CA ASP A 599 24.18 20.10 -11.21
C ASP A 599 23.45 20.93 -12.27
N VAL A 600 22.44 20.37 -12.93
CA VAL A 600 21.58 21.08 -13.89
C VAL A 600 20.11 20.96 -13.42
N PRO A 601 19.60 21.92 -12.64
CA PRO A 601 18.23 21.89 -12.17
C PRO A 601 17.24 22.23 -13.30
N LEU A 602 16.13 21.51 -13.36
CA LEU A 602 14.99 21.73 -14.25
C LEU A 602 13.76 22.14 -13.42
N PRO A 603 12.90 23.05 -13.92
CA PRO A 603 11.62 23.37 -13.29
C PRO A 603 10.73 22.13 -13.17
N SER A 604 9.97 22.02 -12.07
CA SER A 604 8.95 20.99 -11.90
C SER A 604 7.87 21.51 -10.97
N VAL A 605 6.73 20.82 -10.86
CA VAL A 605 5.61 21.23 -9.98
C VAL A 605 5.83 20.92 -8.50
N MET A 606 6.99 20.33 -8.15
CA MET A 606 7.35 19.92 -6.79
C MET A 606 8.34 20.85 -6.04
N PRO A 607 8.41 22.20 -6.24
CA PRO A 607 9.30 23.03 -5.42
C PRO A 607 8.81 23.18 -3.96
N TYR A 608 7.59 22.73 -3.63
CA TYR A 608 6.97 22.94 -2.32
C TYR A 608 7.39 21.95 -1.22
N GLN A 609 8.12 20.88 -1.53
CA GLN A 609 8.63 19.93 -0.52
C GLN A 609 9.88 20.43 0.24
N SER A 610 10.41 21.62 -0.07
CA SER A 610 11.48 22.23 0.74
C SER A 610 11.09 22.38 2.21
N VAL A 611 9.79 22.50 2.51
CA VAL A 611 9.23 22.55 3.87
C VAL A 611 9.34 21.19 4.60
N LEU A 612 9.21 20.06 3.91
CA LEU A 612 9.31 18.71 4.51
C LEU A 612 10.77 18.28 4.80
N SER A 613 11.75 18.80 4.06
CA SER A 613 13.16 18.49 4.34
C SER A 613 13.62 19.00 5.71
N SER A 614 13.05 20.13 6.18
CA SER A 614 13.35 20.71 7.49
C SER A 614 12.78 19.92 8.67
N SER A 615 11.81 19.02 8.42
CA SER A 615 11.26 18.13 9.44
C SER A 615 11.96 16.77 9.50
N LEU A 616 12.70 16.36 8.45
CA LEU A 616 13.39 15.05 8.32
C LEU A 616 14.52 14.83 9.32
N GLY A 617 15.24 15.90 9.64
CA GLY A 617 16.35 15.89 10.59
C GLY A 617 17.36 16.97 10.23
N GLU A 618 18.33 17.19 11.12
CA GLU A 618 19.36 18.20 10.89
C GLU A 618 20.53 17.62 10.10
N PHE A 619 20.97 18.37 9.10
CA PHE A 619 22.21 18.12 8.37
C PHE A 619 23.40 18.15 9.32
N ASP A 620 24.28 17.16 9.19
CA ASP A 620 25.55 17.09 9.89
C ASP A 620 26.69 16.69 8.94
N ARG A 621 27.90 16.62 9.49
CA ARG A 621 29.10 16.18 8.77
C ARG A 621 29.92 15.21 9.61
N ILE A 622 30.60 14.32 8.92
CA ILE A 622 31.68 13.47 9.46
C ILE A 622 32.97 13.73 8.69
N ALA A 623 34.07 13.08 9.09
CA ALA A 623 35.31 13.15 8.34
C ALA A 623 35.10 12.61 6.92
N ALA A 624 35.68 13.30 5.92
CA ALA A 624 35.70 12.80 4.56
C ALA A 624 36.61 11.56 4.47
N THR A 625 36.24 10.61 3.62
CA THR A 625 37.12 9.51 3.24
C THR A 625 38.08 9.96 2.15
N GLN A 626 39.12 9.16 1.92
CA GLN A 626 39.95 9.32 0.72
C GLN A 626 39.26 8.61 -0.45
N PHE A 627 38.91 9.37 -1.49
CA PHE A 627 38.22 8.86 -2.68
C PHE A 627 38.80 9.46 -3.96
N VAL A 628 38.53 8.81 -5.09
CA VAL A 628 39.03 9.23 -6.41
C VAL A 628 38.03 10.18 -7.07
N GLN A 629 38.54 11.25 -7.69
CA GLN A 629 37.76 12.12 -8.56
C GLN A 629 38.18 11.90 -10.02
N TYR A 630 37.21 11.56 -10.88
CA TYR A 630 37.41 11.27 -12.30
C TYR A 630 37.49 12.53 -13.17
N ASN A 631 37.17 13.70 -12.60
CA ASN A 631 37.26 15.02 -13.23
C ASN A 631 36.57 15.17 -14.59
N VAL A 632 35.61 14.29 -14.91
CA VAL A 632 34.74 14.44 -16.08
C VAL A 632 33.60 15.44 -15.84
N VAL A 633 33.46 15.94 -14.61
CA VAL A 633 32.58 17.06 -14.29
C VAL A 633 33.39 18.21 -13.71
N SER A 634 33.27 19.40 -14.30
CA SER A 634 33.94 20.62 -13.85
C SER A 634 32.97 21.79 -13.76
N ALA A 635 33.30 22.80 -12.96
CA ALA A 635 32.47 23.99 -12.82
C ALA A 635 32.19 24.70 -14.17
N PRO A 636 33.17 24.84 -15.09
CA PRO A 636 32.91 25.37 -16.44
C PRO A 636 31.91 24.55 -17.25
N ILE A 637 32.02 23.21 -17.23
CA ILE A 637 31.08 22.32 -17.91
C ILE A 637 29.68 22.54 -17.35
N VAL A 638 29.52 22.46 -16.02
CA VAL A 638 28.20 22.66 -15.37
C VAL A 638 27.62 24.04 -15.70
N ALA A 639 28.45 25.09 -15.72
CA ALA A 639 28.00 26.44 -16.08
C ALA A 639 27.59 26.56 -17.56
N ALA A 640 28.27 25.85 -18.47
CA ALA A 640 27.88 25.79 -19.88
C ALA A 640 26.53 25.10 -20.05
N LEU A 641 26.34 23.94 -19.41
CA LEU A 641 25.09 23.18 -19.44
C LEU A 641 23.91 24.00 -18.89
N LYS A 642 24.07 24.63 -17.71
CA LYS A 642 23.04 25.50 -17.14
C LYS A 642 22.63 26.61 -18.10
N ARG A 643 23.60 27.27 -18.75
CA ARG A 643 23.30 28.35 -19.71
C ARG A 643 22.54 27.84 -20.93
N ALA A 644 22.96 26.71 -21.50
CA ALA A 644 22.30 26.11 -22.65
C ALA A 644 20.86 25.69 -22.31
N THR A 645 20.67 25.02 -21.17
CA THR A 645 19.36 24.59 -20.68
C THR A 645 18.44 25.77 -20.36
N SER A 646 18.92 26.79 -19.63
CA SER A 646 18.11 27.99 -19.36
C SER A 646 17.66 28.66 -20.65
N GLY A 647 18.53 28.80 -21.65
CA GLY A 647 18.15 29.36 -22.94
C GLY A 647 17.03 28.58 -23.65
N ARG A 648 17.05 27.24 -23.58
CA ARG A 648 15.99 26.39 -24.16
C ARG A 648 14.69 26.48 -23.36
N ILE A 649 14.77 26.42 -22.03
CA ILE A 649 13.62 26.56 -21.12
C ILE A 649 12.91 27.89 -21.34
N ASP A 650 13.65 29.01 -21.37
CA ASP A 650 13.09 30.35 -21.54
C ASP A 650 12.36 30.51 -22.89
N SER A 651 12.82 29.79 -23.92
CA SER A 651 12.20 29.78 -25.25
C SER A 651 11.01 28.81 -25.39
N SER A 652 10.88 27.84 -24.49
CA SER A 652 9.87 26.78 -24.57
C SER A 652 8.50 27.26 -24.09
N GLN A 653 7.45 26.96 -24.85
CA GLN A 653 6.08 27.23 -24.40
C GLN A 653 5.63 26.24 -23.32
N ASP A 654 6.07 24.98 -23.39
CA ASP A 654 5.69 23.94 -22.44
C ASP A 654 6.26 24.21 -21.04
N PHE A 655 7.54 24.61 -20.95
CA PHE A 655 8.15 25.00 -19.68
C PHE A 655 7.55 26.29 -19.13
N ARG A 656 7.12 27.24 -19.98
CA ARG A 656 6.37 28.41 -19.54
C ARG A 656 5.02 28.01 -18.92
N SER A 657 4.27 27.12 -19.57
CA SER A 657 3.01 26.61 -19.02
C SER A 657 3.20 25.82 -17.72
N LEU A 658 4.29 25.07 -17.59
CA LEU A 658 4.67 24.42 -16.33
C LEU A 658 4.95 25.45 -15.23
N GLN A 659 5.68 26.51 -15.55
CA GLN A 659 6.00 27.59 -14.61
C GLN A 659 4.75 28.36 -14.19
N ASP A 660 3.86 28.68 -15.14
CA ASP A 660 2.57 29.33 -14.84
C ASP A 660 1.72 28.46 -13.89
N TYR A 661 1.72 27.14 -14.09
CA TYR A 661 1.05 26.20 -13.18
C TYR A 661 1.71 26.19 -11.80
N VAL A 662 3.04 26.13 -11.71
CA VAL A 662 3.79 26.24 -10.44
C VAL A 662 3.46 27.53 -9.70
N ASP A 663 3.45 28.65 -10.43
CA ASP A 663 3.18 29.97 -9.87
C ASP A 663 1.74 30.06 -9.37
N SER A 664 0.77 29.46 -10.07
CA SER A 664 -0.63 29.38 -9.62
C SER A 664 -0.81 28.61 -8.30
N LEU A 665 0.02 27.60 -8.04
CA LEU A 665 0.03 26.87 -6.76
C LEU A 665 0.61 27.73 -5.62
N SER A 666 1.45 28.71 -5.94
CA SER A 666 2.11 29.58 -4.96
C SER A 666 1.28 30.80 -4.51
N GLU A 667 0.25 31.18 -5.29
CA GLU A 667 -0.62 32.34 -5.03
C GLU A 667 -1.83 32.05 -4.10
N LEU A 668 -2.01 30.81 -3.64
CA LEU A 668 -3.08 30.42 -2.71
C LEU A 668 -2.90 31.07 -1.31
N PRO A 669 -3.84 31.90 -0.81
CA PRO A 669 -3.66 32.64 0.44
C PRO A 669 -3.96 31.77 1.65
N GLY A 670 -2.90 31.33 2.35
CA GLY A 670 -3.01 30.60 3.61
C GLY A 670 -1.71 29.94 4.00
N ARG A 671 -0.81 30.68 4.69
CA ARG A 671 0.42 30.13 5.27
C ARG A 671 0.11 29.28 6.52
N ALA A 672 -0.53 28.13 6.32
CA ALA A 672 -0.51 26.94 7.17
C ALA A 672 -1.30 25.82 6.47
N SER A 673 -0.61 24.74 6.10
CA SER A 673 -1.17 23.48 5.57
C SER A 673 -1.97 23.58 4.26
N LEU A 674 -1.30 23.87 3.15
CA LEU A 674 -1.73 23.38 1.84
C LEU A 674 -1.45 21.87 1.78
N THR A 675 -2.48 21.05 1.99
CA THR A 675 -2.41 19.61 1.69
C THR A 675 -2.38 19.46 0.18
N ILE A 676 -1.19 19.29 -0.39
CA ILE A 676 -1.03 18.80 -1.77
C ILE A 676 -1.80 17.48 -1.82
N THR A 677 -2.84 17.40 -2.65
CA THR A 677 -3.64 16.19 -2.76
C THR A 677 -2.83 15.11 -3.49
N GLY A 678 -3.18 13.83 -3.32
CA GLY A 678 -2.58 12.76 -4.13
C GLY A 678 -2.75 13.00 -5.64
N GLN A 679 -3.75 13.79 -6.03
CA GLN A 679 -4.00 14.19 -7.42
C GLN A 679 -3.00 15.25 -7.92
N ASP A 680 -2.62 16.22 -7.09
CA ASP A 680 -1.60 17.23 -7.45
C ASP A 680 -0.21 16.59 -7.58
N LEU A 681 0.08 15.60 -6.73
CA LEU A 681 1.25 14.72 -6.87
C LEU A 681 1.18 13.86 -8.13
N LEU A 682 0.03 13.24 -8.43
CA LEU A 682 -0.12 12.45 -9.65
C LEU A 682 0.01 13.31 -10.91
N ASN A 683 -0.48 14.55 -10.89
CA ASN A 683 -0.34 15.50 -11.99
C ASN A 683 1.12 15.90 -12.18
N SER A 684 1.91 16.06 -11.10
CA SER A 684 3.36 16.26 -11.21
C SER A 684 4.07 15.12 -11.91
N PHE A 685 3.72 13.89 -11.55
CA PHE A 685 4.30 12.69 -12.14
C PHE A 685 3.95 12.60 -13.62
N LYS A 686 2.69 12.85 -13.97
CA LYS A 686 2.23 12.82 -15.37
C LYS A 686 2.90 13.91 -16.22
N LEU A 687 3.08 15.13 -15.68
CA LEU A 687 3.80 16.22 -16.34
C LEU A 687 5.30 15.95 -16.49
N ALA A 688 5.98 15.39 -15.46
CA ALA A 688 7.41 15.12 -15.52
C ALA A 688 7.77 13.87 -16.36
N ARG A 689 6.88 12.87 -16.40
CA ARG A 689 7.07 11.65 -17.20
C ARG A 689 6.51 11.74 -18.61
N GLY A 690 5.63 12.71 -18.88
CA GLY A 690 4.97 12.86 -20.17
C GLY A 690 3.80 11.93 -20.41
N ASP A 691 3.21 11.40 -19.33
CA ASP A 691 2.17 10.36 -19.36
C ASP A 691 0.75 10.91 -19.65
N LEU A 692 0.62 12.13 -20.21
CA LEU A 692 -0.68 12.79 -20.44
C LEU A 692 -1.40 12.36 -21.73
N ALA A 693 -0.84 11.47 -22.55
CA ALA A 693 -1.38 11.19 -23.89
C ALA A 693 -1.43 9.70 -24.32
N ILE A 694 -1.41 8.73 -23.40
CA ILE A 694 -1.54 7.31 -23.78
C ILE A 694 -2.86 6.74 -23.24
N GLU A 695 -3.92 6.84 -24.05
CA GLU A 695 -5.09 5.97 -23.91
C GLU A 695 -4.81 4.66 -24.68
N GLY A 696 -4.53 3.56 -23.96
CA GLY A 696 -4.32 2.23 -24.56
C GLY A 696 -3.55 1.24 -23.66
N ASP A 697 -3.69 -0.05 -23.98
CA ASP A 697 -3.12 -1.23 -23.27
C ASP A 697 -1.62 -1.48 -23.57
N GLU A 698 -0.87 -0.49 -24.05
CA GLU A 698 0.57 -0.63 -24.30
C GLU A 698 1.40 -0.40 -23.03
N ALA A 699 2.45 -1.21 -22.83
CA ALA A 699 3.39 -1.01 -21.74
C ALA A 699 4.02 0.39 -21.86
N PRO A 700 4.06 1.20 -20.79
CA PRO A 700 4.56 2.57 -20.87
C PRO A 700 6.01 2.56 -21.33
N MET A 701 6.30 3.32 -22.40
CA MET A 701 7.65 3.51 -22.92
C MET A 701 8.60 3.91 -21.79
N LEU A 702 9.80 3.32 -21.76
CA LEU A 702 10.80 3.56 -20.70
C LEU A 702 11.17 5.04 -20.55
N PHE A 703 11.21 5.73 -21.67
CA PHE A 703 11.62 7.12 -21.78
C PHE A 703 10.79 7.77 -22.90
N PRO A 704 9.51 8.09 -22.64
CA PRO A 704 8.57 8.48 -23.69
C PRO A 704 8.96 9.81 -24.35
N ALA A 705 8.49 9.99 -25.58
CA ALA A 705 8.57 11.25 -26.33
C ALA A 705 7.81 12.34 -25.59
N HIS A 706 8.54 13.28 -24.99
CA HIS A 706 8.00 14.35 -24.17
C HIS A 706 9.02 15.47 -24.03
N TRP A 707 8.57 16.72 -24.10
CA TRP A 707 9.43 17.92 -24.07
C TRP A 707 10.40 17.95 -22.87
N TYR A 708 9.98 17.42 -21.71
CA TYR A 708 10.85 17.31 -20.53
C TYR A 708 11.99 16.29 -20.73
N ASN A 709 11.66 15.11 -21.27
CA ASN A 709 12.63 14.06 -21.57
C ASN A 709 13.53 14.46 -22.76
N ASP A 710 13.00 15.23 -23.70
CA ASP A 710 13.74 15.80 -24.83
C ASP A 710 14.77 16.83 -24.35
N GLU A 711 14.46 17.66 -23.35
CA GLU A 711 15.46 18.53 -22.73
C GLU A 711 16.58 17.73 -22.05
N ILE A 712 16.26 16.60 -21.41
CA ILE A 712 17.28 15.73 -20.81
C ILE A 712 18.22 15.14 -21.88
N LEU A 713 17.69 14.76 -23.05
CA LEU A 713 18.52 14.33 -24.18
C LEU A 713 19.40 15.48 -24.70
N ASN A 714 18.87 16.70 -24.77
CA ASN A 714 19.66 17.87 -25.12
C ASN A 714 20.82 18.10 -24.14
N ILE A 715 20.57 17.97 -22.83
CA ILE A 715 21.60 18.07 -21.79
C ILE A 715 22.67 17.00 -21.96
N ALA A 716 22.28 15.76 -22.28
CA ALA A 716 23.22 14.67 -22.51
C ALA A 716 24.17 14.97 -23.69
N LEU A 717 23.64 15.46 -24.81
CA LEU A 717 24.44 15.82 -25.98
C LEU A 717 25.31 17.05 -25.74
N ASP A 718 24.81 18.05 -25.00
CA ASP A 718 25.59 19.22 -24.61
C ASP A 718 26.75 18.81 -23.69
N TYR A 719 26.53 17.82 -22.82
CA TYR A 719 27.56 17.31 -21.94
C TYR A 719 28.66 16.54 -22.70
N ILE A 720 28.28 15.69 -23.66
CA ILE A 720 29.25 15.06 -24.58
C ILE A 720 30.08 16.14 -25.28
N HIS A 721 29.42 17.17 -25.82
CA HIS A 721 30.12 18.24 -26.51
C HIS A 721 31.07 19.01 -25.59
N ALA A 722 30.65 19.30 -24.37
CA ALA A 722 31.47 20.00 -23.38
C ALA A 722 32.68 19.18 -22.89
N LEU A 723 32.63 17.85 -22.96
CA LEU A 723 33.75 16.96 -22.66
C LEU A 723 34.78 16.88 -23.80
N GLN A 724 34.37 17.22 -25.03
CA GLN A 724 35.23 17.21 -26.21
C GLN A 724 35.98 18.53 -26.42
N GLN A 725 35.56 19.59 -25.73
CA GLN A 725 36.22 20.90 -25.69
C GLN A 725 37.27 20.93 -24.58
#